data_AF-A0A388M7H8-F1
#
_entry.id   AF-A0A388M7H8-F1
#
_cell.length_a   1.000
_cell.length_b   1.000
_cell.length_c   1.000
_cell.angle_alpha   90.00
_cell.angle_beta   90.00
_cell.angle_gamma   90.00
#
_symmetry.space_group_name_H-M   'P 1'
#
loop_
_entity.id
_entity.type
_entity.pdbx_description
1 polymer ?
#
loop_
_entity_poly.entity_id
_entity_poly.type
_entity_poly.pdbx_seq_one_letter_code
_entity_poly.pdbx_strand_id
1 'polypeptide(L)'
;MKESAVETMFQNRHIPKVVDMLRTRLDLEPKPHPYEDEAVVRGAALFADCNERVMESDPIPGGRSPRTGPDSVPAVFGKSGGRSPHDITRWKQVAEELPVHEWSEWEKYTCQVEKREYSCPGWLWSIILEWKRDIDGWLGKKAAGGIKEFATRFVEFRRACEYAFGALRARPNSGRKFLVVDCWKSNDIKDCLRSLQASRGPELCDMVISMPLQELRKRKERIAEMEGIGLAALGLSPKATPNALMNGGIPYVLLEAGPAVTGSGDPEDLCSGWNKLVGEQVSLALQAGLQVVLRLGRDDCDDVHFRNEAFKLEDEKLHCGAQLRDIVGRVGKDFRNIAIAYLPPRHMLASAIEAAAAEAQCDIVQTVRHIRRVIGDLVNDQAADTTRILIGGCKTADTWHALLSRRHEIDGFLLEAGLREPHLFDQLLLLGGPSRRIRQERGGKVLLCGGQQENVTLSEYDMVWLSAVTDELMGTEEVLWIATKCVSTVGVGSEMNLIREINGSNVLLWREGHIMTDYRGEVGEEQKVTIVPIVDCDNNSQGLELADALSTQLSVLRAKLAGKGDTQWSQLLLEYRPADGVNFSRSLFETVERTHVLIRRWVLANLGAEAAQEVRIVCFLEEQVESETRRQIANLPHVDGVSLRLPERRTISRPGLSA
;
A
#
# COMPACT_ATOMS: atom_id res chain seq x y z
N MET A 1 -11.89 -40.82 35.07
CA MET A 1 -11.72 -39.36 35.22
C MET A 1 -10.40 -38.83 34.61
N LYS A 2 -9.81 -39.54 33.62
CA LYS A 2 -8.58 -39.12 32.91
C LYS A 2 -8.73 -39.00 31.38
N GLU A 3 -9.92 -39.25 30.83
CA GLU A 3 -10.16 -39.15 29.37
C GLU A 3 -10.76 -37.81 28.92
N SER A 4 -11.24 -36.97 29.84
CA SER A 4 -11.93 -35.71 29.47
C SER A 4 -11.00 -34.52 29.18
N ALA A 5 -9.67 -34.66 29.36
CA ALA A 5 -8.73 -33.55 29.23
C ALA A 5 -7.96 -33.52 27.89
N VAL A 6 -8.09 -34.58 27.07
CA VAL A 6 -7.41 -34.65 25.76
C VAL A 6 -8.27 -34.03 24.64
N GLU A 7 -9.58 -33.88 24.88
CA GLU A 7 -10.54 -33.49 23.85
C GLU A 7 -10.72 -31.97 23.67
N THR A 8 -10.11 -31.15 24.54
CA THR A 8 -10.31 -29.68 24.53
C THR A 8 -9.19 -28.88 23.88
N MET A 9 -8.13 -29.53 23.35
CA MET A 9 -6.98 -28.83 22.75
C MET A 9 -7.09 -28.59 21.22
N PHE A 10 -8.09 -29.15 20.54
CA PHE A 10 -8.23 -29.03 19.08
C PHE A 10 -9.39 -28.11 18.67
N GLN A 11 -9.23 -26.79 18.86
CA GLN A 11 -10.15 -25.78 18.30
C GLN A 11 -9.46 -24.79 17.34
N ASN A 12 -8.45 -25.25 16.60
CA ASN A 12 -7.93 -24.52 15.45
C ASN A 12 -8.41 -25.19 14.15
N ARG A 13 -9.34 -24.57 13.42
CA ARG A 13 -10.11 -25.18 12.30
C ARG A 13 -9.28 -25.70 11.11
N HIS A 14 -7.98 -25.43 11.06
CA HIS A 14 -7.09 -25.86 9.97
C HIS A 14 -6.27 -27.12 10.30
N ILE A 15 -6.02 -27.43 11.57
CA ILE A 15 -5.12 -28.51 12.00
C ILE A 15 -5.73 -29.92 11.79
N PRO A 16 -7.03 -30.17 12.10
CA PRO A 16 -7.63 -31.49 11.88
C PRO A 16 -7.60 -31.95 10.41
N LYS A 17 -7.75 -31.01 9.46
CA LYS A 17 -7.70 -31.31 8.01
C LYS A 17 -6.31 -31.72 7.55
N VAL A 18 -5.25 -31.15 8.13
CA VAL A 18 -3.86 -31.51 7.80
C VAL A 18 -3.52 -32.86 8.38
N VAL A 19 -3.96 -33.14 9.62
CA VAL A 19 -3.81 -34.46 10.24
C VAL A 19 -4.54 -35.54 9.44
N ASP A 20 -5.78 -35.30 9.02
CA ASP A 20 -6.53 -36.25 8.19
C ASP A 20 -5.89 -36.44 6.80
N MET A 21 -5.37 -35.36 6.19
CA MET A 21 -4.65 -35.46 4.92
C MET A 21 -3.37 -36.31 5.05
N LEU A 22 -2.59 -36.12 6.11
CA LEU A 22 -1.38 -36.90 6.39
C LEU A 22 -1.72 -38.37 6.66
N ARG A 23 -2.76 -38.63 7.47
CA ARG A 23 -3.27 -39.98 7.74
C ARG A 23 -3.72 -40.69 6.46
N THR A 24 -4.45 -39.97 5.59
CA THR A 24 -4.96 -40.53 4.33
C THR A 24 -3.87 -40.81 3.30
N ARG A 25 -2.78 -40.02 3.28
CA ARG A 25 -1.73 -40.15 2.27
C ARG A 25 -0.54 -41.02 2.67
N LEU A 26 -0.26 -41.14 3.97
CA LEU A 26 0.93 -41.82 4.48
C LEU A 26 0.60 -43.07 5.31
N ASP A 27 -0.67 -43.32 5.61
CA ASP A 27 -1.15 -44.47 6.41
C ASP A 27 -0.45 -44.60 7.78
N LEU A 28 -0.04 -43.45 8.36
CA LEU A 28 0.66 -43.35 9.63
C LEU A 28 -0.09 -42.45 10.61
N GLU A 29 -0.07 -42.82 11.88
CA GLU A 29 -0.65 -42.03 12.97
C GLU A 29 0.41 -41.09 13.55
N PRO A 30 0.27 -39.75 13.41
CA PRO A 30 1.27 -38.82 13.90
C PRO A 30 1.36 -38.87 15.43
N LYS A 31 2.59 -38.97 15.95
CA LYS A 31 2.84 -38.96 17.40
C LYS A 31 2.90 -37.52 17.93
N PRO A 32 2.35 -37.25 19.11
CA PRO A 32 2.36 -35.90 19.68
C PRO A 32 3.77 -35.43 19.99
N HIS A 33 4.09 -34.22 19.52
CA HIS A 33 5.36 -33.55 19.72
C HIS A 33 5.15 -32.23 20.49
N PRO A 34 6.03 -31.83 21.42
CA PRO A 34 5.87 -30.60 22.21
C PRO A 34 5.90 -29.28 21.39
N TYR A 35 6.09 -29.35 20.07
CA TYR A 35 6.11 -28.23 19.13
C TYR A 35 5.24 -28.49 17.89
N GLU A 36 4.13 -29.22 18.04
CA GLU A 36 3.25 -29.68 16.95
C GLU A 36 2.86 -28.59 15.94
N ASP A 37 2.54 -27.38 16.41
CA ASP A 37 2.15 -26.28 15.52
C ASP A 37 3.29 -25.84 14.58
N GLU A 38 4.54 -25.87 15.07
CA GLU A 38 5.71 -25.47 14.30
C GLU A 38 6.20 -26.59 13.38
N ALA A 39 6.16 -27.85 13.84
CA ALA A 39 6.51 -29.02 13.04
C ALA A 39 5.52 -29.24 11.89
N VAL A 40 4.22 -28.99 12.11
CA VAL A 40 3.19 -29.12 11.07
C VAL A 40 3.27 -27.98 10.05
N VAL A 41 3.50 -26.72 10.48
CA VAL A 41 3.61 -25.59 9.55
C VAL A 41 4.91 -25.65 8.74
N ARG A 42 6.05 -25.89 9.39
CA ARG A 42 7.34 -26.05 8.70
C ARG A 42 7.38 -27.34 7.88
N GLY A 43 6.80 -28.42 8.38
CA GLY A 43 6.70 -29.71 7.69
C GLY A 43 5.78 -29.65 6.46
N ALA A 44 4.65 -28.93 6.54
CA ALA A 44 3.76 -28.72 5.39
C ALA A 44 4.39 -27.81 4.33
N ALA A 45 5.13 -26.77 4.74
CA ALA A 45 5.89 -25.92 3.82
C ALA A 45 7.04 -26.69 3.14
N LEU A 46 7.81 -27.47 3.90
CA LEU A 46 8.85 -28.36 3.37
C LEU A 46 8.27 -29.45 2.47
N PHE A 47 7.11 -30.03 2.82
CA PHE A 47 6.44 -31.03 2.00
C PHE A 47 5.87 -30.41 0.71
N ALA A 48 5.33 -29.19 0.76
CA ALA A 48 4.87 -28.48 -0.43
C ALA A 48 6.03 -28.17 -1.39
N ASP A 49 7.19 -27.77 -0.87
CA ASP A 49 8.35 -27.38 -1.67
C ASP A 49 9.25 -28.54 -2.11
N CYS A 50 9.31 -29.63 -1.32
CA CYS A 50 10.34 -30.67 -1.46
C CYS A 50 9.77 -32.10 -1.49
N ASN A 51 8.48 -32.27 -1.75
CA ASN A 51 7.79 -33.58 -1.79
C ASN A 51 8.56 -34.62 -2.63
N GLU A 52 9.15 -34.21 -3.77
CA GLU A 52 9.83 -35.11 -4.70
C GLU A 52 11.21 -35.57 -4.20
N ARG A 53 11.67 -35.05 -3.05
CA ARG A 53 12.99 -35.33 -2.46
C ARG A 53 12.91 -35.96 -1.07
N VAL A 54 11.71 -36.15 -0.53
CA VAL A 54 11.52 -36.88 0.72
C VAL A 54 11.67 -38.37 0.39
N MET A 55 12.86 -38.92 0.61
CA MET A 55 13.07 -40.36 0.52
C MET A 55 12.74 -41.00 1.87
N GLU A 56 11.81 -41.94 1.83
CA GLU A 56 11.50 -42.81 2.96
C GLU A 56 12.77 -43.60 3.32
N SER A 57 13.22 -43.46 4.56
CA SER A 57 14.35 -44.23 5.06
C SER A 57 13.79 -45.52 5.63
N ASP A 58 13.69 -46.56 4.80
CA ASP A 58 13.22 -47.88 5.23
C ASP A 58 14.04 -48.41 6.43
N PRO A 59 13.40 -48.99 7.45
CA PRO A 59 14.07 -49.85 8.40
C PRO A 59 14.38 -51.23 7.77
N ILE A 60 15.55 -51.75 8.12
CA ILE A 60 16.15 -53.06 7.78
C ILE A 60 15.12 -54.23 7.83
N PRO A 61 15.23 -55.25 6.93
CA PRO A 61 14.09 -56.05 6.47
C PRO A 61 13.82 -57.30 7.30
N GLY A 62 12.54 -57.67 7.40
CA GLY A 62 12.14 -59.01 7.84
C GLY A 62 10.64 -59.26 7.69
N GLY A 63 10.24 -60.03 6.67
CA GLY A 63 8.95 -60.74 6.68
C GLY A 63 8.14 -60.74 5.38
N ARG A 64 8.27 -61.84 4.63
CA ARG A 64 7.40 -62.46 3.61
C ARG A 64 6.00 -61.86 3.32
N SER A 65 5.79 -61.62 2.01
CA SER A 65 4.55 -61.64 1.16
C SER A 65 3.45 -62.67 1.56
N PRO A 66 2.16 -62.64 1.08
CA PRO A 66 1.76 -62.25 -0.30
C PRO A 66 0.34 -61.70 -0.59
N ARG A 67 0.19 -61.09 -1.80
CA ARG A 67 -0.86 -61.29 -2.85
C ARG A 67 -1.45 -60.01 -3.51
N THR A 68 -1.01 -59.79 -4.74
CA THR A 68 -1.76 -59.54 -6.00
C THR A 68 -3.22 -59.06 -5.98
N GLY A 69 -3.45 -57.95 -6.70
CA GLY A 69 -4.68 -57.58 -7.42
C GLY A 69 -4.43 -56.34 -8.32
N PRO A 70 -4.79 -56.33 -9.61
CA PRO A 70 -4.43 -55.28 -10.56
C PRO A 70 -5.55 -54.24 -10.76
N ASP A 71 -5.20 -53.20 -11.52
CA ASP A 71 -6.06 -52.18 -12.16
C ASP A 71 -6.24 -50.86 -11.40
N SER A 72 -5.39 -49.89 -11.73
CA SER A 72 -5.78 -48.48 -11.74
C SER A 72 -4.96 -47.70 -12.78
N VAL A 73 -5.68 -47.07 -13.69
CA VAL A 73 -5.21 -46.23 -14.80
C VAL A 73 -4.46 -45.01 -14.23
N PRO A 74 -3.31 -44.59 -14.80
CA PRO A 74 -2.63 -43.39 -14.32
C PRO A 74 -3.39 -42.14 -14.77
N ALA A 75 -3.92 -41.40 -13.81
CA ALA A 75 -4.32 -40.01 -14.01
C ALA A 75 -3.06 -39.18 -14.25
N VAL A 76 -2.83 -38.81 -15.52
CA VAL A 76 -1.83 -37.82 -15.91
C VAL A 76 -2.31 -36.45 -15.44
N PHE A 77 -1.91 -36.07 -14.22
CA PHE A 77 -1.94 -34.67 -13.82
C PHE A 77 -0.73 -33.98 -14.44
N GLY A 78 -0.99 -33.14 -15.43
CA GLY A 78 0.02 -32.25 -16.01
C GLY A 78 0.63 -31.38 -14.92
N LYS A 79 1.91 -31.62 -14.63
CA LYS A 79 2.73 -30.80 -13.74
C LYS A 79 3.08 -29.48 -14.45
N SER A 80 2.47 -28.38 -14.04
CA SER A 80 2.99 -27.04 -14.33
C SER A 80 3.26 -26.34 -13.00
N GLY A 81 4.54 -26.13 -12.66
CA GLY A 81 4.90 -25.26 -11.54
C GLY A 81 6.17 -25.58 -10.76
N GLY A 82 6.91 -26.65 -11.08
CA GLY A 82 8.20 -26.91 -10.43
C GLY A 82 9.22 -25.83 -10.81
N ARG A 83 9.60 -24.96 -9.87
CA ARG A 83 10.74 -24.04 -10.07
C ARG A 83 12.02 -24.85 -10.23
N SER A 84 12.90 -24.45 -11.16
CA SER A 84 14.11 -25.24 -11.42
C SER A 84 15.04 -25.20 -10.20
N PRO A 85 15.85 -26.26 -9.96
CA PRO A 85 16.87 -26.24 -8.92
C PRO A 85 17.86 -25.06 -9.06
N HIS A 86 18.08 -24.61 -10.29
CA HIS A 86 18.89 -23.43 -10.59
C HIS A 86 18.23 -22.15 -10.07
N ASP A 87 16.90 -22.02 -10.22
CA ASP A 87 16.17 -20.90 -9.63
C ASP A 87 16.33 -20.93 -8.12
N ILE A 88 16.09 -22.07 -7.46
CA ILE A 88 16.18 -22.17 -5.99
C ILE A 88 17.58 -21.76 -5.48
N THR A 89 18.65 -22.23 -6.10
CA THR A 89 20.03 -21.85 -5.72
C THR A 89 20.28 -20.36 -5.98
N ARG A 90 19.77 -19.81 -7.08
CA ARG A 90 19.84 -18.38 -7.40
C ARG A 90 19.11 -17.52 -6.36
N TRP A 91 17.90 -17.93 -5.94
CA TRP A 91 17.13 -17.26 -4.90
C TRP A 91 17.83 -17.31 -3.54
N LYS A 92 18.45 -18.44 -3.17
CA LYS A 92 19.24 -18.56 -1.92
C LYS A 92 20.40 -17.57 -1.87
N GLN A 93 21.09 -17.37 -2.98
CA GLN A 93 22.26 -16.48 -3.03
C GLN A 93 21.85 -15.00 -2.94
N VAL A 94 20.72 -14.62 -3.56
CA VAL A 94 20.16 -13.26 -3.41
C VAL A 94 19.70 -13.00 -1.98
N ALA A 95 19.15 -14.02 -1.29
CA ALA A 95 18.76 -13.92 0.11
C ALA A 95 19.96 -13.78 1.09
N GLU A 96 21.16 -14.20 0.69
CA GLU A 96 22.40 -13.99 1.46
C GLU A 96 22.96 -12.56 1.28
N GLU A 97 22.72 -11.93 0.12
CA GLU A 97 23.20 -10.59 -0.20
C GLU A 97 22.24 -9.46 0.24
N LEU A 98 20.93 -9.73 0.27
CA LEU A 98 19.94 -8.77 0.76
C LEU A 98 19.79 -8.86 2.28
N PRO A 99 19.53 -7.75 2.99
CA PRO A 99 19.08 -7.82 4.37
C PRO A 99 17.81 -8.67 4.42
N VAL A 100 17.85 -9.80 5.15
CA VAL A 100 16.73 -10.77 5.30
C VAL A 100 15.38 -10.07 5.56
N HIS A 101 15.42 -8.93 6.25
CA HIS A 101 14.28 -8.08 6.52
C HIS A 101 13.58 -7.57 5.24
N GLU A 102 14.30 -6.90 4.34
CA GLU A 102 13.73 -6.24 3.16
C GLU A 102 13.10 -7.25 2.19
N TRP A 103 13.71 -8.43 2.07
CA TRP A 103 13.17 -9.53 1.29
C TRP A 103 11.81 -10.00 1.80
N SER A 104 11.76 -10.28 3.11
CA SER A 104 10.54 -10.76 3.76
C SER A 104 9.42 -9.72 3.66
N GLU A 105 9.77 -8.43 3.65
CA GLU A 105 8.83 -7.35 3.44
C GLU A 105 8.27 -7.36 2.02
N TRP A 106 9.11 -7.50 0.99
CA TRP A 106 8.67 -7.60 -0.40
C TRP A 106 7.61 -8.68 -0.60
N GLU A 107 7.91 -9.92 -0.19
CA GLU A 107 6.99 -11.06 -0.36
C GLU A 107 5.65 -10.83 0.36
N LYS A 108 5.71 -10.39 1.63
CA LYS A 108 4.51 -10.06 2.41
C LYS A 108 3.69 -8.97 1.73
N TYR A 109 4.36 -7.96 1.18
CA TYR A 109 3.72 -6.83 0.52
C TYR A 109 3.05 -7.26 -0.78
N THR A 110 3.74 -8.00 -1.65
CA THR A 110 3.18 -8.50 -2.90
C THR A 110 1.97 -9.42 -2.68
N CYS A 111 2.03 -10.30 -1.67
CA CYS A 111 0.90 -11.16 -1.32
C CYS A 111 -0.33 -10.36 -0.84
N GLN A 112 -0.12 -9.23 -0.15
CA GLN A 112 -1.22 -8.36 0.26
C GLN A 112 -1.83 -7.59 -0.90
N VAL A 113 -0.99 -7.13 -1.82
CA VAL A 113 -1.39 -6.42 -3.03
C VAL A 113 -2.24 -7.31 -3.92
N GLU A 114 -1.83 -8.57 -4.15
CA GLU A 114 -2.57 -9.58 -4.93
C GLU A 114 -3.96 -9.88 -4.39
N LYS A 115 -4.14 -9.92 -3.06
CA LYS A 115 -5.45 -10.15 -2.44
C LYS A 115 -6.46 -9.03 -2.70
N ARG A 116 -6.02 -7.91 -3.30
CA ARG A 116 -6.77 -6.66 -3.37
C ARG A 116 -6.96 -6.13 -4.78
N GLU A 117 -6.65 -6.95 -5.79
CA GLU A 117 -6.85 -6.65 -7.21
C GLU A 117 -8.19 -5.95 -7.48
N TYR A 118 -9.30 -6.51 -6.99
CA TYR A 118 -10.66 -5.98 -7.21
C TYR A 118 -10.95 -4.62 -6.56
N SER A 119 -10.10 -4.14 -5.66
CA SER A 119 -10.27 -2.84 -4.99
C SER A 119 -9.40 -1.73 -5.62
N CYS A 120 -8.51 -2.10 -6.54
CA CYS A 120 -7.63 -1.16 -7.24
C CYS A 120 -8.28 -0.72 -8.55
N PRO A 121 -8.22 0.57 -8.93
CA PRO A 121 -8.50 0.98 -10.31
C PRO A 121 -7.61 0.19 -11.28
N GLY A 122 -8.16 -0.32 -12.38
CA GLY A 122 -7.44 -1.20 -13.30
C GLY A 122 -6.17 -0.54 -13.86
N TRP A 123 -6.25 0.76 -14.17
CA TRP A 123 -5.09 1.50 -14.66
C TRP A 123 -3.92 1.53 -13.67
N LEU A 124 -4.21 1.60 -12.37
CA LEU A 124 -3.21 1.66 -11.32
C LEU A 124 -2.72 0.24 -10.97
N TRP A 125 -3.60 -0.75 -11.09
CA TRP A 125 -3.27 -2.15 -10.90
C TRP A 125 -2.20 -2.62 -11.89
N SER A 126 -2.33 -2.30 -13.18
CA SER A 126 -1.31 -2.72 -14.15
C SER A 126 0.03 -2.00 -13.95
N ILE A 127 0.03 -0.76 -13.47
CA ILE A 127 1.25 -0.07 -13.06
C ILE A 127 1.93 -0.82 -11.89
N ILE A 128 1.16 -1.21 -10.88
CA ILE A 128 1.64 -2.02 -9.75
C ILE A 128 2.19 -3.36 -10.23
N LEU A 129 1.51 -4.05 -11.15
CA LEU A 129 1.96 -5.31 -11.74
C LEU A 129 3.24 -5.13 -12.56
N GLU A 130 3.39 -4.04 -13.31
CA GLU A 130 4.61 -3.79 -14.08
C GLU A 130 5.79 -3.47 -13.15
N TRP A 131 5.59 -2.66 -12.11
CA TRP A 131 6.62 -2.48 -11.07
C TRP A 131 7.00 -3.81 -10.42
N LYS A 132 6.02 -4.68 -10.14
CA LYS A 132 6.27 -6.01 -9.58
C LYS A 132 7.12 -6.86 -10.53
N ARG A 133 6.75 -6.93 -11.80
CA ARG A 133 7.53 -7.66 -12.83
C ARG A 133 8.96 -7.13 -12.96
N ASP A 134 9.14 -5.82 -12.88
CA ASP A 134 10.46 -5.20 -12.93
C ASP A 134 11.32 -5.57 -11.72
N ILE A 135 10.74 -5.53 -10.52
CA ILE A 135 11.43 -5.91 -9.28
C ILE A 135 11.75 -7.41 -9.32
N ASP A 136 10.77 -8.27 -9.64
CA ASP A 136 10.96 -9.73 -9.76
C ASP A 136 12.01 -10.08 -10.83
N GLY A 137 11.97 -9.39 -11.98
CA GLY A 137 12.93 -9.56 -13.07
C GLY A 137 14.33 -9.10 -12.69
N TRP A 138 14.45 -8.00 -11.96
CA TRP A 138 15.72 -7.50 -11.41
C TRP A 138 16.31 -8.47 -10.38
N LEU A 139 15.48 -8.96 -9.46
CA LEU A 139 15.82 -9.98 -8.46
C LEU A 139 16.26 -11.29 -9.11
N GLY A 140 15.63 -11.65 -10.22
CA GLY A 140 16.14 -12.69 -11.10
C GLY A 140 17.55 -12.33 -11.56
N LYS A 141 17.74 -11.25 -12.30
CA LYS A 141 18.94 -11.01 -13.14
C LYS A 141 20.30 -10.81 -12.43
N LYS A 142 20.45 -10.89 -11.10
CA LYS A 142 21.73 -10.55 -10.39
C LYS A 142 22.28 -9.20 -10.91
N ALA A 143 21.39 -8.22 -11.10
CA ALA A 143 21.79 -6.95 -11.68
C ALA A 143 22.72 -6.20 -10.72
N ALA A 144 23.74 -5.54 -11.29
CA ALA A 144 24.84 -4.88 -10.58
C ALA A 144 24.45 -3.63 -9.76
N GLY A 145 23.16 -3.38 -9.52
CA GLY A 145 22.66 -2.20 -8.80
C GLY A 145 22.62 -2.34 -7.27
N GLY A 146 22.78 -3.57 -6.75
CA GLY A 146 22.84 -3.85 -5.32
C GLY A 146 21.58 -3.45 -4.54
N ILE A 147 21.67 -3.56 -3.21
CA ILE A 147 20.57 -3.30 -2.24
C ILE A 147 19.95 -1.91 -2.42
N LYS A 148 20.76 -0.90 -2.79
CA LYS A 148 20.28 0.49 -2.91
C LYS A 148 19.25 0.65 -4.03
N GLU A 149 19.50 0.07 -5.20
CA GLU A 149 18.56 0.16 -6.32
C GLU A 149 17.24 -0.55 -5.98
N PHE A 150 17.33 -1.74 -5.35
CA PHE A 150 16.16 -2.45 -4.85
C PHE A 150 15.36 -1.60 -3.87
N ALA A 151 16.00 -1.01 -2.86
CA ALA A 151 15.34 -0.18 -1.87
C ALA A 151 14.61 1.02 -2.52
N THR A 152 15.23 1.67 -3.50
CA THR A 152 14.59 2.76 -4.26
C THR A 152 13.36 2.28 -5.03
N ARG A 153 13.48 1.19 -5.81
CA ARG A 153 12.35 0.63 -6.57
C ARG A 153 11.23 0.15 -5.66
N PHE A 154 11.58 -0.46 -4.53
CA PHE A 154 10.61 -0.93 -3.55
C PHE A 154 9.87 0.23 -2.88
N VAL A 155 10.55 1.35 -2.59
CA VAL A 155 9.89 2.58 -2.11
C VAL A 155 8.86 3.09 -3.11
N GLU A 156 9.19 3.14 -4.41
CA GLU A 156 8.24 3.55 -5.45
C GLU A 156 7.03 2.62 -5.54
N PHE A 157 7.27 1.31 -5.56
CA PHE A 157 6.21 0.31 -5.57
C PHE A 157 5.29 0.41 -4.34
N ARG A 158 5.87 0.60 -3.14
CA ARG A 158 5.09 0.79 -1.91
C ARG A 158 4.20 2.01 -2.04
N ARG A 159 4.76 3.14 -2.47
CA ARG A 159 4.03 4.40 -2.68
C ARG A 159 2.87 4.24 -3.67
N ALA A 160 3.06 3.47 -4.74
CA ALA A 160 1.99 3.14 -5.69
C ALA A 160 0.84 2.35 -5.05
N CYS A 161 1.17 1.37 -4.24
CA CYS A 161 0.18 0.59 -3.52
C CYS A 161 -0.53 1.44 -2.44
N GLU A 162 0.17 2.37 -1.80
CA GLU A 162 -0.45 3.34 -0.90
C GLU A 162 -1.46 4.23 -1.63
N TYR A 163 -1.15 4.63 -2.87
CA TYR A 163 -2.09 5.35 -3.71
C TYR A 163 -3.34 4.51 -4.05
N ALA A 164 -3.14 3.23 -4.38
CA ALA A 164 -4.21 2.32 -4.77
C ALA A 164 -5.13 1.93 -3.60
N PHE A 165 -4.53 1.53 -2.48
CA PHE A 165 -5.26 0.91 -1.38
C PHE A 165 -5.44 1.84 -0.20
N GLY A 166 -4.68 2.92 -0.13
CA GLY A 166 -4.49 3.72 1.08
C GLY A 166 -3.29 3.22 1.87
N ALA A 167 -2.54 4.17 2.44
CA ALA A 167 -1.46 3.97 3.39
C ALA A 167 -1.61 2.83 4.41
N LEU A 168 -2.73 2.79 5.15
CA LEU A 168 -2.96 1.79 6.20
C LEU A 168 -3.21 0.41 5.61
N ARG A 169 -3.84 0.38 4.45
CA ARG A 169 -4.16 -0.85 3.74
C ARG A 169 -2.94 -1.40 3.02
N ALA A 170 -2.11 -0.57 2.42
CA ALA A 170 -0.95 -1.02 1.65
C ALA A 170 0.13 -1.68 2.52
N ARG A 171 0.08 -1.54 3.86
CA ARG A 171 1.04 -2.16 4.76
C ARG A 171 1.12 -3.68 4.51
N PRO A 172 2.33 -4.25 4.47
CA PRO A 172 2.47 -5.67 4.66
C PRO A 172 1.97 -5.93 6.07
N ASN A 173 0.85 -6.66 6.23
CA ASN A 173 0.40 -7.05 7.56
C ASN A 173 1.58 -7.79 8.19
N SER A 174 2.33 -7.14 9.08
CA SER A 174 3.39 -7.77 9.85
C SER A 174 2.78 -8.71 10.91
N GLY A 175 1.62 -9.31 10.61
CA GLY A 175 0.67 -9.89 11.55
C GLY A 175 -0.15 -8.85 12.34
N ARG A 176 0.24 -7.57 12.36
CA ARG A 176 -0.33 -6.58 13.29
C ARG A 176 -1.35 -5.69 12.61
N LYS A 177 -2.62 -5.87 12.98
CA LYS A 177 -3.68 -4.94 12.60
C LYS A 177 -3.49 -3.62 13.34
N PHE A 178 -3.65 -2.50 12.62
CA PHE A 178 -3.54 -1.17 13.20
C PHE A 178 -4.52 -1.01 14.35
N LEU A 179 -4.09 -0.53 15.50
CA LEU A 179 -4.91 -0.45 16.71
C LEU A 179 -5.14 1.02 17.11
N VAL A 180 -6.39 1.43 17.22
CA VAL A 180 -6.77 2.75 17.74
C VAL A 180 -7.44 2.55 19.08
N VAL A 181 -6.86 3.13 20.13
CA VAL A 181 -7.42 3.14 21.48
C VAL A 181 -7.88 4.56 21.79
N ASP A 182 -9.17 4.81 21.90
CA ASP A 182 -9.69 6.15 22.22
C ASP A 182 -10.23 6.21 23.66
N CYS A 183 -9.69 7.14 24.45
CA CYS A 183 -9.97 7.29 25.87
C CYS A 183 -10.90 8.48 26.09
N TRP A 184 -12.14 8.21 26.50
CA TRP A 184 -13.18 9.22 26.68
C TRP A 184 -13.32 9.62 28.14
N LYS A 185 -13.35 10.93 28.40
CA LYS A 185 -13.79 11.47 29.69
C LYS A 185 -15.31 11.63 29.68
N SER A 186 -15.93 11.72 30.86
CA SER A 186 -17.40 11.76 31.01
C SER A 186 -18.09 12.85 30.19
N ASN A 187 -17.44 13.99 29.99
CA ASN A 187 -17.90 15.11 29.18
C ASN A 187 -17.88 14.82 27.67
N ASP A 188 -17.07 13.86 27.22
CA ASP A 188 -16.79 13.65 25.79
C ASP A 188 -17.65 12.56 25.17
N ILE A 189 -18.21 11.70 26.02
CA ILE A 189 -18.86 10.46 25.59
C ILE A 189 -20.01 10.73 24.62
N LYS A 190 -20.79 11.79 24.85
CA LYS A 190 -21.94 12.11 23.99
C LYS A 190 -21.51 12.45 22.57
N ASP A 191 -20.47 13.27 22.42
CA ASP A 191 -19.99 13.72 21.12
C ASP A 191 -19.25 12.60 20.41
N CYS A 192 -18.39 11.85 21.12
CA CYS A 192 -17.67 10.72 20.54
C CYS A 192 -18.62 9.60 20.06
N LEU A 193 -19.69 9.29 20.81
CA LEU A 193 -20.69 8.32 20.36
C LEU A 193 -21.44 8.76 19.11
N ARG A 194 -21.73 10.06 18.98
CA ARG A 194 -22.39 10.60 17.79
C ARG A 194 -21.50 10.46 16.56
N SER A 195 -20.22 10.82 16.68
CA SER A 195 -19.23 10.65 15.62
C SER A 195 -19.02 9.19 15.25
N LEU A 196 -18.95 8.30 16.27
CA LEU A 196 -18.81 6.87 16.06
C LEU A 196 -20.01 6.26 15.32
N GLN A 197 -21.23 6.72 15.61
CA GLN A 197 -22.44 6.27 14.90
C GLN A 197 -22.53 6.81 13.47
N ALA A 198 -21.93 7.96 13.21
CA ALA A 198 -21.85 8.53 11.88
C ALA A 198 -20.77 7.89 11.00
N SER A 199 -19.81 7.16 11.60
CA SER A 199 -18.69 6.61 10.85
C SER A 199 -19.04 5.30 10.14
N ARG A 200 -18.45 5.09 8.97
CA ARG A 200 -18.61 3.86 8.17
C ARG A 200 -17.67 2.75 8.68
N GLY A 201 -17.86 2.29 9.92
CA GLY A 201 -17.31 1.04 10.46
C GLY A 201 -15.77 0.91 10.54
N PRO A 202 -15.24 -0.02 11.38
CA PRO A 202 -13.80 -0.18 11.63
C PRO A 202 -13.10 -1.23 10.75
N GLU A 203 -13.48 -1.45 9.48
CA GLU A 203 -12.87 -2.51 8.66
C GLU A 203 -11.34 -2.40 8.54
N LEU A 204 -10.79 -1.20 8.74
CA LEU A 204 -9.37 -0.89 8.56
C LEU A 204 -8.49 -1.13 9.78
N CYS A 205 -9.05 -1.10 10.99
CA CYS A 205 -8.28 -1.10 12.22
C CYS A 205 -9.03 -1.80 13.35
N ASP A 206 -8.32 -2.24 14.37
CA ASP A 206 -8.96 -2.60 15.63
C ASP A 206 -9.25 -1.31 16.38
N MET A 207 -10.50 -1.11 16.77
CA MET A 207 -10.91 0.05 17.55
C MET A 207 -11.20 -0.40 18.98
N VAL A 208 -10.62 0.29 19.95
CA VAL A 208 -10.84 0.03 21.37
C VAL A 208 -11.25 1.33 22.04
N ILE A 209 -12.38 1.31 22.75
CA ILE A 209 -12.89 2.48 23.45
C ILE A 209 -12.72 2.27 24.94
N SER A 210 -12.09 3.24 25.58
CA SER A 210 -11.94 3.31 27.02
C SER A 210 -12.76 4.45 27.59
N MET A 211 -13.52 4.19 28.66
CA MET A 211 -14.29 5.23 29.36
C MET A 211 -14.47 4.84 30.83
N PRO A 212 -14.94 5.75 31.72
CA PRO A 212 -15.18 5.42 33.12
C PRO A 212 -16.08 4.19 33.27
N LEU A 213 -15.71 3.26 34.16
CA LEU A 213 -16.36 1.95 34.28
C LEU A 213 -17.89 2.00 34.43
N GLN A 214 -18.40 3.00 35.16
CA GLN A 214 -19.84 3.19 35.32
C GLN A 214 -20.53 3.50 33.99
N GLU A 215 -19.91 4.32 33.17
CA GLU A 215 -20.43 4.71 31.86
C GLU A 215 -20.29 3.58 30.85
N LEU A 216 -19.19 2.82 30.92
CA LEU A 216 -18.95 1.65 30.09
C LEU A 216 -20.05 0.59 30.35
N ARG A 217 -20.34 0.28 31.61
CA ARG A 217 -21.43 -0.66 31.97
C ARG A 217 -22.80 -0.21 31.47
N LYS A 218 -23.10 1.09 31.50
CA LYS A 218 -24.38 1.64 31.01
C LYS A 218 -24.51 1.58 29.49
N ARG A 219 -23.41 1.69 28.75
CA ARG A 219 -23.43 1.87 27.29
C ARG A 219 -22.93 0.67 26.49
N LYS A 220 -22.42 -0.38 27.16
CA LYS A 220 -21.84 -1.54 26.48
C LYS A 220 -22.77 -2.18 25.45
N GLU A 221 -24.06 -2.30 25.72
CA GLU A 221 -25.02 -2.95 24.83
C GLU A 221 -25.17 -2.16 23.53
N ARG A 222 -25.30 -0.84 23.64
CA ARG A 222 -25.36 0.07 22.48
C ARG A 222 -24.07 0.08 21.66
N ILE A 223 -22.90 -0.13 22.28
CA ILE A 223 -21.63 -0.21 21.55
C ILE A 223 -21.44 -1.61 20.96
N ALA A 224 -21.93 -2.67 21.62
CA ALA A 224 -21.83 -4.04 21.14
C ALA A 224 -22.66 -4.29 19.86
N GLU A 225 -23.70 -3.49 19.60
CA GLU A 225 -24.40 -3.44 18.32
C GLU A 225 -23.49 -2.99 17.15
N MET A 226 -22.35 -2.36 17.45
CA MET A 226 -21.38 -1.90 16.46
C MET A 226 -20.29 -2.96 16.30
N GLU A 227 -20.25 -3.63 15.14
CA GLU A 227 -19.25 -4.67 14.88
C GLU A 227 -17.82 -4.10 14.89
N GLY A 228 -16.89 -4.87 15.47
CA GLY A 228 -15.45 -4.58 15.42
C GLY A 228 -14.93 -3.58 16.45
N ILE A 229 -15.71 -3.24 17.49
CA ILE A 229 -15.30 -2.32 18.56
C ILE A 229 -15.05 -3.08 19.87
N GLY A 230 -13.82 -3.01 20.38
CA GLY A 230 -13.43 -3.48 21.71
C GLY A 230 -13.71 -2.45 22.79
N LEU A 231 -13.97 -2.92 24.01
CA LEU A 231 -14.15 -2.07 25.19
C LEU A 231 -13.00 -2.27 26.17
N ALA A 232 -12.51 -1.18 26.76
CA ALA A 232 -11.42 -1.21 27.73
C ALA A 232 -11.79 -0.52 29.05
N ALA A 233 -11.36 -1.12 30.16
CA ALA A 233 -11.40 -0.47 31.47
C ALA A 233 -10.14 0.39 31.70
N LEU A 234 -10.31 1.53 32.39
CA LEU A 234 -9.20 2.33 32.91
C LEU A 234 -8.73 1.73 34.25
N GLY A 235 -7.66 0.95 34.20
CA GLY A 235 -7.06 0.30 35.37
C GLY A 235 -7.87 -0.85 35.95
N LEU A 236 -7.25 -1.52 36.93
CA LEU A 236 -7.90 -2.52 37.77
C LEU A 236 -8.29 -1.90 39.12
N SER A 237 -9.39 -2.36 39.69
CA SER A 237 -9.84 -1.92 41.01
C SER A 237 -10.64 -3.04 41.69
N PRO A 238 -10.98 -2.94 42.99
CA PRO A 238 -11.86 -3.93 43.64
C PRO A 238 -13.21 -4.11 42.93
N LYS A 239 -13.67 -3.08 42.21
CA LYS A 239 -14.92 -3.10 41.40
C LYS A 239 -14.69 -3.53 39.95
N ALA A 240 -13.44 -3.61 39.51
CA ALA A 240 -12.97 -3.97 38.18
C ALA A 240 -11.84 -4.99 38.29
N THR A 241 -12.14 -6.15 38.87
CA THR A 241 -11.20 -7.28 38.88
C THR A 241 -11.14 -7.88 37.49
N PRO A 242 -10.02 -8.54 37.10
CA PRO A 242 -9.87 -9.11 35.77
C PRO A 242 -11.04 -10.02 35.34
N ASN A 243 -11.44 -10.95 36.22
CA ASN A 243 -12.58 -11.84 35.97
C ASN A 243 -13.91 -11.09 35.85
N ALA A 244 -14.12 -10.02 36.63
CA ALA A 244 -15.34 -9.23 36.54
C ALA A 244 -15.42 -8.41 35.23
N LEU A 245 -14.27 -7.95 34.72
CA LEU A 245 -14.19 -7.28 33.42
C LEU A 245 -14.48 -8.27 32.28
N MET A 246 -13.83 -9.43 32.30
CA MET A 246 -14.00 -10.45 31.27
C MET A 246 -15.44 -10.96 31.21
N ASN A 247 -16.03 -11.33 32.35
CA ASN A 247 -17.44 -11.72 32.46
C ASN A 247 -18.40 -10.58 32.09
N GLY A 248 -17.95 -9.33 32.21
CA GLY A 248 -18.71 -8.14 31.85
C GLY A 248 -18.73 -7.83 30.35
N GLY A 249 -17.95 -8.57 29.53
CA GLY A 249 -17.76 -8.29 28.10
C GLY A 249 -16.77 -7.14 27.84
N ILE A 250 -15.80 -6.93 28.73
CA ILE A 250 -14.78 -5.87 28.63
C ILE A 250 -13.42 -6.55 28.45
N PRO A 251 -12.99 -6.84 27.20
CA PRO A 251 -11.82 -7.67 26.95
C PRO A 251 -10.48 -6.95 27.12
N TYR A 252 -10.47 -5.62 27.25
CA TYR A 252 -9.25 -4.83 27.39
C TYR A 252 -9.14 -4.14 28.75
N VAL A 253 -7.90 -3.91 29.19
CA VAL A 253 -7.58 -3.01 30.31
C VAL A 253 -6.41 -2.10 29.93
N LEU A 254 -6.54 -0.82 30.25
CA LEU A 254 -5.45 0.15 30.16
C LEU A 254 -4.72 0.21 31.51
N LEU A 255 -3.42 -0.03 31.48
CA LEU A 255 -2.54 0.06 32.64
C LEU A 255 -1.44 1.08 32.37
N GLU A 256 -0.93 1.72 33.41
CA GLU A 256 -0.01 2.83 33.29
C GLU A 256 1.23 2.61 34.14
N ALA A 257 2.40 2.66 33.51
CA ALA A 257 3.68 2.62 34.20
C ALA A 257 3.84 3.83 35.13
N GLY A 258 4.73 3.70 36.12
CA GLY A 258 4.92 4.72 37.14
C GLY A 258 5.49 6.01 36.58
N PRO A 259 5.11 7.17 37.14
CA PRO A 259 5.62 8.47 36.69
C PRO A 259 7.12 8.57 36.94
N ALA A 260 7.81 9.42 36.18
CA ALA A 260 9.17 9.84 36.51
C ALA A 260 9.14 10.69 37.80
N VAL A 261 9.60 10.14 38.93
CA VAL A 261 9.54 10.84 40.23
C VAL A 261 10.51 12.03 40.23
N THR A 262 10.00 13.22 40.55
CA THR A 262 10.75 14.49 40.68
C THR A 262 10.93 14.95 42.14
N GLY A 263 10.94 14.03 43.11
CA GLY A 263 11.02 14.33 44.55
C GLY A 263 12.19 13.65 45.29
N SER A 264 12.57 14.21 46.46
CA SER A 264 13.82 13.97 47.21
C SER A 264 13.94 12.66 48.00
N GLY A 265 13.09 11.66 47.73
CA GLY A 265 13.36 10.27 48.16
C GLY A 265 14.31 9.60 47.15
N ASP A 266 14.76 8.37 47.40
CA ASP A 266 15.50 7.63 46.37
C ASP A 266 14.53 7.33 45.21
N PRO A 267 14.54 8.10 44.10
CA PRO A 267 13.41 8.16 43.17
C PRO A 267 13.26 6.86 42.37
N GLU A 268 14.38 6.15 42.18
CA GLU A 268 14.45 4.90 41.43
C GLU A 268 13.70 3.76 42.14
N ASP A 269 13.74 3.74 43.48
CA ASP A 269 13.07 2.69 44.27
C ASP A 269 11.54 2.81 44.23
N LEU A 270 10.99 4.03 44.23
CA LEU A 270 9.55 4.27 44.19
C LEU A 270 8.96 3.99 42.80
N CYS A 271 9.61 4.46 41.73
CA CYS A 271 9.21 4.16 40.35
C CYS A 271 9.26 2.65 40.09
N SER A 272 10.36 1.99 40.49
CA SER A 272 10.52 0.54 40.31
C SER A 272 9.47 -0.24 41.11
N GLY A 273 9.15 0.19 42.33
CA GLY A 273 8.08 -0.38 43.14
C GLY A 273 6.71 -0.31 42.45
N TRP A 274 6.35 0.85 41.89
CA TRP A 274 5.10 1.01 41.15
C TRP A 274 5.08 0.15 39.88
N ASN A 275 6.15 0.18 39.08
CA ASN A 275 6.26 -0.63 37.87
C ASN A 275 6.15 -2.13 38.15
N LYS A 276 6.71 -2.60 39.27
CA LYS A 276 6.55 -3.99 39.72
C LYS A 276 5.10 -4.33 40.06
N LEU A 277 4.39 -3.43 40.75
CA LEU A 277 2.95 -3.58 41.02
C LEU A 277 2.13 -3.60 39.72
N VAL A 278 2.45 -2.74 38.76
CA VAL A 278 1.84 -2.74 37.43
C VAL A 278 2.13 -4.07 36.72
N GLY A 279 3.36 -4.59 36.79
CA GLY A 279 3.70 -5.91 36.27
C GLY A 279 2.88 -7.05 36.87
N GLU A 280 2.58 -7.01 38.17
CA GLU A 280 1.65 -7.95 38.82
C GLU A 280 0.23 -7.80 38.28
N GLN A 281 -0.25 -6.57 38.08
CA GLN A 281 -1.56 -6.30 37.49
C GLN A 281 -1.67 -6.78 36.04
N VAL A 282 -0.62 -6.58 35.23
CA VAL A 282 -0.54 -7.08 33.86
C VAL A 282 -0.62 -8.61 33.87
N SER A 283 0.19 -9.28 34.71
CA SER A 283 0.14 -10.74 34.83
C SER A 283 -1.24 -11.26 35.21
N LEU A 284 -1.91 -10.62 36.19
CA LEU A 284 -3.26 -11.00 36.61
C LEU A 284 -4.30 -10.80 35.50
N ALA A 285 -4.19 -9.71 34.73
CA ALA A 285 -5.08 -9.45 33.61
C ALA A 285 -4.91 -10.50 32.50
N LEU A 286 -3.67 -10.84 32.15
CA LEU A 286 -3.36 -11.85 31.13
C LEU A 286 -3.84 -13.25 31.54
N GLN A 287 -3.65 -13.64 32.81
CA GLN A 287 -4.15 -14.91 33.34
C GLN A 287 -5.68 -15.04 33.27
N ALA A 288 -6.40 -13.92 33.34
CA ALA A 288 -7.85 -13.88 33.18
C ALA A 288 -8.30 -13.81 31.70
N GLY A 289 -7.36 -13.81 30.75
CA GLY A 289 -7.64 -13.75 29.31
C GLY A 289 -7.90 -12.34 28.78
N LEU A 290 -7.60 -11.29 29.56
CA LEU A 290 -7.71 -9.91 29.08
C LEU A 290 -6.54 -9.54 28.16
N GLN A 291 -6.81 -8.60 27.25
CA GLN A 291 -5.79 -7.86 26.53
C GLN A 291 -5.39 -6.61 27.31
N VAL A 292 -4.10 -6.30 27.31
CA VAL A 292 -3.54 -5.18 28.08
C VAL A 292 -2.99 -4.13 27.13
N VAL A 293 -3.40 -2.88 27.32
CA VAL A 293 -2.75 -1.72 26.71
C VAL A 293 -1.92 -1.03 27.80
N LEU A 294 -0.61 -1.24 27.75
CA LEU A 294 0.33 -0.72 28.74
C LEU A 294 0.91 0.61 28.28
N ARG A 295 0.64 1.68 29.04
CA ARG A 295 1.18 3.01 28.79
C ARG A 295 2.58 3.15 29.37
N LEU A 296 3.50 3.68 28.56
CA LEU A 296 4.89 3.98 28.89
C LEU A 296 5.19 5.45 28.59
N GLY A 297 6.28 5.95 29.16
CA GLY A 297 6.73 7.32 28.99
C GLY A 297 6.43 8.18 30.21
N ARG A 298 6.64 9.49 30.07
CA ARG A 298 6.41 10.46 31.13
C ARG A 298 4.97 10.96 31.06
N ASP A 299 4.30 10.96 32.20
CA ASP A 299 3.02 11.66 32.31
C ASP A 299 3.29 13.18 32.25
N ASP A 300 2.62 13.87 31.33
CA ASP A 300 2.71 15.31 31.15
C ASP A 300 2.02 16.00 32.33
N CYS A 301 2.71 16.07 33.48
CA CYS A 301 2.31 17.01 34.50
C CYS A 301 2.53 18.43 33.94
N ASP A 302 1.45 19.20 33.78
CA ASP A 302 1.47 20.59 33.31
C ASP A 302 2.36 21.53 34.17
N ASP A 303 2.84 21.08 35.34
CA ASP A 303 3.73 21.84 36.24
C ASP A 303 5.22 21.82 35.87
N VAL A 304 5.66 21.01 34.90
CA VAL A 304 7.11 20.95 34.52
C VAL A 304 7.50 22.04 33.52
N HIS A 305 6.87 23.22 33.60
CA HIS A 305 7.26 24.40 32.82
C HIS A 305 8.55 25.09 33.33
N PHE A 306 9.19 24.59 34.39
CA PHE A 306 10.28 25.31 35.09
C PHE A 306 11.67 24.66 35.09
N ARG A 307 11.88 23.50 34.46
CA ARG A 307 13.23 22.93 34.37
C ARG A 307 13.84 23.20 33.00
N ASN A 308 14.78 24.14 32.96
CA ASN A 308 15.69 24.47 31.85
C ASN A 308 16.64 23.32 31.45
N GLU A 309 16.34 22.07 31.79
CA GLU A 309 17.17 20.93 31.40
C GLU A 309 16.88 20.58 29.94
N ALA A 310 17.91 20.64 29.11
CA ALA A 310 17.83 20.24 27.71
C ALA A 310 17.34 18.79 27.61
N PHE A 311 16.22 18.57 26.92
CA PHE A 311 15.72 17.24 26.63
C PHE A 311 16.81 16.41 25.92
N LYS A 312 17.02 15.17 26.38
CA LYS A 312 17.91 14.21 25.74
C LYS A 312 17.14 12.96 25.36
N LEU A 313 17.13 12.66 24.08
CA LEU A 313 16.49 11.46 23.53
C LEU A 313 16.94 10.16 24.21
N GLU A 314 18.22 10.04 24.55
CA GLU A 314 18.75 8.85 25.23
C GLU A 314 18.19 8.68 26.64
N ASP A 315 17.92 9.76 27.37
CA ASP A 315 17.33 9.69 28.71
C ASP A 315 15.88 9.17 28.64
N GLU A 316 15.15 9.53 27.59
CA GLU A 316 13.80 9.05 27.33
C GLU A 316 13.77 7.56 26.92
N LYS A 317 14.71 7.14 26.07
CA LYS A 317 14.91 5.72 25.72
C LYS A 317 15.21 4.89 26.97
N LEU A 318 16.17 5.34 27.79
CA LEU A 318 16.54 4.69 29.05
C LEU A 318 15.36 4.61 30.02
N HIS A 319 14.56 5.67 30.13
CA HIS A 319 13.38 5.72 30.98
C HIS A 319 12.32 4.68 30.56
N CYS A 320 11.94 4.67 29.28
CA CYS A 320 10.98 3.68 28.75
C CYS A 320 11.51 2.24 28.91
N GLY A 321 12.81 2.03 28.67
CA GLY A 321 13.46 0.74 28.86
C GLY A 321 13.47 0.26 30.32
N ALA A 322 13.63 1.18 31.28
CA ALA A 322 13.55 0.86 32.70
C ALA A 322 12.13 0.45 33.13
N GLN A 323 11.10 1.22 32.72
CA GLN A 323 9.70 0.88 32.98
C GLN A 323 9.36 -0.52 32.44
N LEU A 324 9.77 -0.83 31.21
CA LEU A 324 9.56 -2.14 30.62
C LEU A 324 10.26 -3.26 31.39
N ARG A 325 11.54 -3.08 31.78
CA ARG A 325 12.29 -4.09 32.53
C ARG A 325 11.61 -4.48 33.84
N ASP A 326 11.16 -3.49 34.60
CA ASP A 326 10.48 -3.72 35.88
C ASP A 326 9.16 -4.49 35.70
N ILE A 327 8.40 -4.17 34.64
CA ILE A 327 7.10 -4.78 34.34
C ILE A 327 7.28 -6.20 33.79
N VAL A 328 8.14 -6.37 32.77
CA VAL A 328 8.39 -7.65 32.09
C VAL A 328 8.88 -8.71 33.08
N GLY A 329 9.70 -8.30 34.06
CA GLY A 329 10.20 -9.20 35.11
C GLY A 329 9.10 -9.90 35.92
N ARG A 330 7.88 -9.35 35.97
CA ARG A 330 6.71 -9.97 36.64
C ARG A 330 5.76 -10.67 35.67
N VAL A 331 5.68 -10.22 34.43
CA VAL A 331 4.78 -10.76 33.40
C VAL A 331 5.29 -12.09 32.83
N GLY A 332 6.62 -12.23 32.71
CA GLY A 332 7.25 -13.38 32.05
C GLY A 332 7.32 -13.20 30.53
N LYS A 333 7.26 -14.32 29.78
CA LYS A 333 7.52 -14.34 28.32
C LYS A 333 6.26 -14.25 27.45
N ASP A 334 5.06 -14.28 28.01
CA ASP A 334 3.83 -14.21 27.21
C ASP A 334 3.45 -12.76 26.90
N PHE A 335 3.78 -12.32 25.68
CA PHE A 335 3.52 -10.97 25.19
C PHE A 335 2.41 -10.89 24.14
N ARG A 336 1.70 -12.00 23.89
CA ARG A 336 0.72 -12.10 22.78
C ARG A 336 -0.48 -11.16 22.93
N ASN A 337 -0.88 -10.87 24.17
CA ASN A 337 -2.04 -10.06 24.50
C ASN A 337 -1.67 -8.67 25.06
N ILE A 338 -0.45 -8.19 24.79
CA ILE A 338 0.04 -6.88 25.24
C ILE A 338 0.22 -5.95 24.04
N ALA A 339 -0.33 -4.75 24.15
CA ALA A 339 0.01 -3.60 23.32
C ALA A 339 0.69 -2.54 24.19
N ILE A 340 1.69 -1.86 23.65
CA ILE A 340 2.39 -0.77 24.32
C ILE A 340 1.86 0.55 23.77
N ALA A 341 1.51 1.51 24.63
CA ALA A 341 1.18 2.86 24.24
C ALA A 341 2.25 3.82 24.77
N TYR A 342 3.14 4.27 23.89
CA TYR A 342 4.18 5.24 24.23
C TYR A 342 3.59 6.65 24.26
N LEU A 343 3.74 7.35 25.38
CA LEU A 343 3.35 8.75 25.58
C LEU A 343 4.60 9.64 25.48
N PRO A 344 4.93 10.15 24.28
CA PRO A 344 6.07 11.05 24.11
C PRO A 344 5.82 12.41 24.79
N PRO A 345 6.86 13.05 25.34
CA PRO A 345 6.82 14.44 25.74
C PRO A 345 6.29 15.39 24.64
N ARG A 346 5.51 16.42 25.01
CA ARG A 346 4.84 17.34 24.04
C ARG A 346 5.77 17.95 23.00
N HIS A 347 6.99 18.31 23.38
CA HIS A 347 7.94 18.95 22.46
C HIS A 347 8.42 17.99 21.35
N MET A 348 8.45 16.68 21.60
CA MET A 348 8.78 15.68 20.57
C MET A 348 7.64 15.55 19.54
N LEU A 349 6.39 15.68 19.99
CA LEU A 349 5.22 15.70 19.11
C LEU A 349 5.21 16.94 18.20
N ALA A 350 5.57 18.11 18.75
CA ALA A 350 5.71 19.34 17.97
C ALA A 350 6.84 19.22 16.92
N SER A 351 8.00 18.71 17.32
CA SER A 351 9.13 18.47 16.41
C SER A 351 8.80 17.46 15.30
N ALA A 352 7.94 16.46 15.57
CA ALA A 352 7.56 15.46 14.57
C ALA A 352 6.83 16.07 13.35
N ILE A 353 6.07 17.16 13.56
CA ILE A 353 5.40 17.92 12.51
C ILE A 353 6.43 18.65 11.64
N GLU A 354 7.42 19.29 12.27
CA GLU A 354 8.50 20.03 11.57
C GLU A 354 9.46 19.10 10.83
N ALA A 355 9.78 17.95 11.42
CA ALA A 355 10.71 16.97 10.87
C ALA A 355 10.09 16.06 9.79
N ALA A 356 8.85 16.29 9.36
CA ALA A 356 8.15 15.47 8.36
C ALA A 356 8.91 15.35 7.02
N ALA A 357 9.90 16.21 6.77
CA ALA A 357 10.77 16.18 5.59
C ALA A 357 11.96 15.18 5.66
N ALA A 358 12.33 14.64 6.85
CA ALA A 358 13.47 13.73 7.00
C ALA A 358 13.09 12.46 7.79
N GLU A 359 13.01 11.33 7.10
CA GLU A 359 12.53 10.04 7.64
C GLU A 359 13.46 9.44 8.72
N ALA A 360 14.76 9.78 8.69
CA ALA A 360 15.78 9.22 9.59
C ALA A 360 15.89 9.88 10.99
N GLN A 361 15.25 11.03 11.21
CA GLN A 361 15.45 11.88 12.40
C GLN A 361 14.16 12.13 13.21
N CYS A 362 13.22 11.18 13.23
CA CYS A 362 12.11 11.28 14.19
C CYS A 362 12.52 10.66 15.52
N ASP A 363 12.69 11.49 16.53
CA ASP A 363 12.99 11.03 17.88
C ASP A 363 11.93 10.04 18.41
N ILE A 364 10.65 10.25 18.08
CA ILE A 364 9.55 9.32 18.43
C ILE A 364 9.78 7.94 17.82
N VAL A 365 10.11 7.87 16.52
CA VAL A 365 10.38 6.60 15.83
C VAL A 365 11.62 5.91 16.42
N GLN A 366 12.64 6.69 16.79
CA GLN A 366 13.82 6.14 17.45
C GLN A 366 13.49 5.55 18.82
N THR A 367 12.62 6.18 19.60
CA THR A 367 12.15 5.62 20.88
C THR A 367 11.29 4.38 20.68
N VAL A 368 10.39 4.35 19.69
CA VAL A 368 9.61 3.14 19.34
C VAL A 368 10.52 1.96 18.96
N ARG A 369 11.54 2.21 18.12
CA ARG A 369 12.55 1.20 17.79
C ARG A 369 13.31 0.72 19.02
N HIS A 370 13.63 1.62 19.94
CA HIS A 370 14.29 1.27 21.20
C HIS A 370 13.38 0.40 22.08
N ILE A 371 12.11 0.78 22.25
CA ILE A 371 11.08 -0.02 22.97
C ILE A 371 11.00 -1.43 22.37
N ARG A 372 10.90 -1.53 21.03
CA ARG A 372 10.86 -2.82 20.34
C ARG A 372 12.11 -3.65 20.60
N ARG A 373 13.29 -3.05 20.52
CA ARG A 373 14.57 -3.72 20.83
C ARG A 373 14.59 -4.24 22.27
N VAL A 374 14.16 -3.43 23.24
CA VAL A 374 14.09 -3.84 24.65
C VAL A 374 13.13 -5.04 24.82
N ILE A 375 11.99 -5.07 24.12
CA ILE A 375 11.10 -6.25 24.13
C ILE A 375 11.82 -7.47 23.54
N GLY A 376 12.58 -7.31 22.45
CA GLY A 376 13.39 -8.37 21.85
C GLY A 376 14.41 -8.95 22.82
N ASP A 377 15.18 -8.08 23.47
CA ASP A 377 16.23 -8.44 24.42
C ASP A 377 15.67 -9.14 25.68
N LEU A 378 14.51 -8.69 26.18
CA LEU A 378 13.92 -9.20 27.43
C LEU A 378 13.03 -10.44 27.21
N VAL A 379 12.35 -10.52 26.07
CA VAL A 379 11.32 -11.53 25.80
C VAL A 379 11.78 -12.47 24.69
N ASN A 380 11.82 -11.98 23.45
CA ASN A 380 12.37 -12.58 22.23
C ASN A 380 11.97 -11.74 20.99
N ASP A 381 12.62 -12.02 19.86
CA ASP A 381 12.37 -11.35 18.57
C ASP A 381 10.91 -11.49 18.11
N GLN A 382 10.28 -12.65 18.32
CA GLN A 382 8.87 -12.85 17.93
C GLN A 382 7.93 -11.92 18.69
N ALA A 383 8.15 -11.72 20.01
CA ALA A 383 7.38 -10.77 20.81
C ALA A 383 7.64 -9.35 20.33
N ALA A 384 8.90 -8.99 20.07
CA ALA A 384 9.24 -7.69 19.52
C ALA A 384 8.53 -7.40 18.19
N ASP A 385 8.43 -8.40 17.31
CA ASP A 385 7.77 -8.26 16.01
C ASP A 385 6.25 -8.21 16.10
N THR A 386 5.65 -8.92 17.06
CA THR A 386 4.19 -9.09 17.16
C THR A 386 3.52 -8.09 18.10
N THR A 387 4.24 -7.55 19.09
CA THR A 387 3.71 -6.51 19.98
C THR A 387 3.39 -5.25 19.19
N ARG A 388 2.19 -4.70 19.43
CA ARG A 388 1.73 -3.44 18.84
C ARG A 388 2.24 -2.27 19.69
N ILE A 389 2.93 -1.31 19.08
CA ILE A 389 3.38 -0.08 19.73
C ILE A 389 2.59 1.11 19.17
N LEU A 390 1.78 1.71 20.02
CA LEU A 390 0.91 2.85 19.75
C LEU A 390 1.60 4.14 20.20
N ILE A 391 1.27 5.26 19.57
CA ILE A 391 1.68 6.60 20.04
C ILE A 391 0.49 7.29 20.73
N GLY A 392 0.73 7.79 21.94
CA GLY A 392 -0.21 8.57 22.72
C GLY A 392 0.03 10.07 22.64
N GLY A 393 -0.84 10.86 23.29
CA GLY A 393 -0.65 12.31 23.48
C GLY A 393 -0.91 13.18 22.24
N CYS A 394 -1.29 12.57 21.12
CA CYS A 394 -1.56 13.28 19.87
C CYS A 394 -2.94 13.96 19.93
N LYS A 395 -2.98 15.30 19.91
CA LYS A 395 -4.22 16.08 20.07
C LYS A 395 -4.80 16.65 18.77
N THR A 396 -4.02 16.72 17.69
CA THR A 396 -4.44 17.38 16.43
C THR A 396 -4.22 16.49 15.21
N ALA A 397 -5.17 16.49 14.27
CA ALA A 397 -5.09 15.72 13.02
C ALA A 397 -3.74 15.84 12.28
N ASP A 398 -3.13 17.03 12.26
CA ASP A 398 -1.84 17.26 11.59
C ASP A 398 -0.69 16.43 12.20
N THR A 399 -0.66 16.34 13.54
CA THR A 399 0.33 15.51 14.25
C THR A 399 0.15 14.04 13.86
N TRP A 400 -1.10 13.61 13.67
CA TRP A 400 -1.43 12.22 13.38
C TRP A 400 -1.01 11.91 11.97
N HIS A 401 -1.26 12.82 11.02
CA HIS A 401 -0.84 12.68 9.63
C HIS A 401 0.69 12.63 9.50
N ALA A 402 1.43 13.44 10.27
CA ALA A 402 2.89 13.46 10.27
C ALA A 402 3.52 12.19 10.88
N LEU A 403 2.90 11.61 11.92
CA LEU A 403 3.34 10.33 12.48
C LEU A 403 2.90 9.14 11.62
N LEU A 404 1.69 9.26 11.07
CA LEU A 404 1.17 8.29 10.13
C LEU A 404 1.99 8.24 8.87
N SER A 405 2.85 9.18 8.46
CA SER A 405 3.74 8.97 7.30
C SER A 405 4.93 8.06 7.64
N ARG A 406 5.26 7.83 8.92
CA ARG A 406 6.42 7.05 9.39
C ARG A 406 6.04 5.58 9.73
N ARG A 407 5.29 4.97 8.80
CA ARG A 407 4.27 3.92 8.98
C ARG A 407 4.74 2.55 9.48
N HIS A 408 5.99 2.19 9.27
CA HIS A 408 6.48 0.82 9.53
C HIS A 408 6.72 0.52 11.01
N GLU A 409 6.97 1.54 11.82
CA GLU A 409 7.32 1.34 13.23
C GLU A 409 6.13 1.52 14.18
N ILE A 410 5.17 2.37 13.79
CA ILE A 410 4.00 2.76 14.59
C ILE A 410 2.79 1.91 14.20
N ASP A 411 2.27 1.15 15.16
CA ASP A 411 1.17 0.19 14.96
C ASP A 411 -0.20 0.76 15.30
N GLY A 412 -0.28 2.02 15.74
CA GLY A 412 -1.54 2.59 16.17
C GLY A 412 -1.43 3.86 16.99
N PHE A 413 -2.56 4.27 17.57
CA PHE A 413 -2.65 5.46 18.40
C PHE A 413 -3.43 5.22 19.68
N LEU A 414 -3.03 5.93 20.74
CA LEU A 414 -3.80 6.12 21.95
C LEU A 414 -4.28 7.58 22.01
N LEU A 415 -5.57 7.78 21.90
CA LEU A 415 -6.20 9.10 21.74
C LEU A 415 -6.94 9.51 23.00
N GLU A 416 -7.00 10.81 23.25
CA GLU A 416 -7.83 11.39 24.30
C GLU A 416 -9.04 12.08 23.66
N ALA A 417 -10.18 11.38 23.65
CA ALA A 417 -11.41 11.83 22.99
C ALA A 417 -11.20 12.20 21.51
N GLY A 418 -10.38 11.43 20.80
CA GLY A 418 -10.09 11.65 19.38
C GLY A 418 -11.34 11.60 18.51
N LEU A 419 -12.31 10.74 18.86
CA LEU A 419 -13.59 10.65 18.19
C LEU A 419 -14.52 11.84 18.40
N ARG A 420 -14.14 12.82 19.23
CA ARG A 420 -14.86 14.10 19.24
C ARG A 420 -14.75 14.78 17.87
N GLU A 421 -13.65 14.57 17.15
CA GLU A 421 -13.50 15.04 15.78
C GLU A 421 -14.24 14.11 14.80
N PRO A 422 -15.34 14.56 14.17
CA PRO A 422 -16.17 13.70 13.31
C PRO A 422 -15.42 13.18 12.09
N HIS A 423 -14.36 13.88 11.67
CA HIS A 423 -13.54 13.49 10.52
C HIS A 423 -12.39 12.55 10.88
N LEU A 424 -12.23 12.14 12.13
CA LEU A 424 -11.14 11.24 12.48
C LEU A 424 -11.22 9.93 11.68
N PHE A 425 -12.37 9.28 11.68
CA PHE A 425 -12.54 8.07 10.88
C PHE A 425 -12.43 8.37 9.41
N ASP A 426 -12.94 9.51 8.93
CA ASP A 426 -12.72 9.91 7.54
C ASP A 426 -11.24 10.05 7.22
N GLN A 427 -10.40 10.57 8.13
CA GLN A 427 -8.96 10.69 7.95
C GLN A 427 -8.27 9.34 7.99
N LEU A 428 -8.63 8.46 8.93
CA LEU A 428 -8.12 7.08 8.97
C LEU A 428 -8.57 6.27 7.74
N LEU A 429 -9.81 6.46 7.27
CA LEU A 429 -10.39 5.86 6.07
C LEU A 429 -9.77 6.45 4.80
N LEU A 430 -9.51 7.75 4.75
CA LEU A 430 -8.77 8.42 3.70
C LEU A 430 -7.35 7.88 3.57
N LEU A 431 -6.76 7.53 4.70
CA LEU A 431 -5.46 6.88 4.76
C LEU A 431 -5.56 5.37 4.53
N GLY A 432 -6.74 4.74 4.62
CA GLY A 432 -6.91 3.31 4.39
C GLY A 432 -7.79 2.96 3.19
N GLY A 433 -8.11 3.90 2.33
CA GLY A 433 -8.80 3.70 1.07
C GLY A 433 -7.99 4.29 -0.08
N PRO A 434 -8.39 4.04 -1.34
CA PRO A 434 -7.82 4.76 -2.48
C PRO A 434 -7.83 6.25 -2.15
N SER A 435 -6.72 6.95 -2.40
CA SER A 435 -6.63 8.37 -2.09
C SER A 435 -7.89 9.07 -2.61
N ARG A 436 -8.53 10.00 -1.87
CA ARG A 436 -9.65 10.81 -2.42
C ARG A 436 -9.29 11.52 -3.73
N ARG A 437 -7.98 11.69 -3.97
CA ARG A 437 -7.38 12.22 -5.19
C ARG A 437 -7.50 11.24 -6.36
N ILE A 438 -7.44 9.94 -6.07
CA ILE A 438 -7.64 8.86 -7.03
C ILE A 438 -9.13 8.53 -7.15
N ARG A 439 -9.76 9.04 -8.19
CA ARG A 439 -11.16 8.76 -8.54
C ARG A 439 -11.29 7.32 -9.06
N GLN A 440 -12.55 6.87 -9.17
CA GLN A 440 -12.87 5.69 -9.99
C GLN A 440 -12.29 5.85 -11.40
N GLU A 441 -12.16 4.74 -12.12
CA GLU A 441 -11.70 4.73 -13.51
C GLU A 441 -12.32 5.87 -14.30
N ARG A 442 -11.45 6.62 -14.97
CA ARG A 442 -11.87 7.84 -15.64
C ARG A 442 -12.81 7.45 -16.77
N GLY A 443 -14.03 7.96 -16.70
CA GLY A 443 -14.97 7.85 -17.81
C GLY A 443 -14.46 8.64 -19.02
N GLY A 444 -14.79 8.10 -20.19
CA GLY A 444 -14.64 8.76 -21.47
C GLY A 444 -13.23 8.74 -22.08
N LYS A 445 -13.21 8.69 -23.40
CA LYS A 445 -12.02 8.64 -24.26
C LYS A 445 -11.77 10.00 -24.90
N VAL A 446 -10.58 10.15 -25.48
CA VAL A 446 -10.19 11.34 -26.22
C VAL A 446 -9.94 10.98 -27.68
N LEU A 447 -10.49 11.76 -28.59
CA LEU A 447 -10.16 11.69 -30.00
C LEU A 447 -9.38 12.95 -30.38
N LEU A 448 -8.07 12.80 -30.53
CA LEU A 448 -7.19 13.86 -30.94
C LEU A 448 -7.16 13.91 -32.48
N CYS A 449 -7.51 15.06 -33.04
CA CYS A 449 -7.67 15.23 -34.48
C CYS A 449 -6.72 16.32 -34.97
N GLY A 450 -5.78 15.94 -35.83
CA GLY A 450 -4.84 16.87 -36.43
C GLY A 450 -4.96 16.92 -37.94
N GLY A 451 -5.12 18.12 -38.50
CA GLY A 451 -4.89 18.35 -39.92
C GLY A 451 -3.40 18.57 -40.21
N GLN A 452 -2.99 18.40 -41.47
CA GLN A 452 -1.62 18.71 -41.90
C GLN A 452 -1.30 20.22 -41.87
N GLN A 453 -2.33 21.09 -41.91
CA GLN A 453 -2.17 22.54 -41.95
C GLN A 453 -2.52 23.21 -40.61
N GLU A 454 -1.82 24.30 -40.29
CA GLU A 454 -1.72 24.88 -38.95
C GLU A 454 -3.01 25.55 -38.39
N ASN A 455 -4.15 25.52 -39.07
CA ASN A 455 -5.40 26.14 -38.60
C ASN A 455 -6.62 25.44 -39.21
N VAL A 456 -6.94 24.22 -38.78
CA VAL A 456 -8.13 23.54 -39.28
C VAL A 456 -9.34 23.94 -38.44
N THR A 457 -10.14 24.87 -38.96
CA THR A 457 -11.56 24.87 -38.63
C THR A 457 -12.16 23.58 -39.19
N LEU A 458 -12.69 22.74 -38.30
CA LEU A 458 -13.36 21.51 -38.71
C LEU A 458 -14.58 21.89 -39.57
N SER A 459 -14.64 21.33 -40.78
CA SER A 459 -15.82 21.47 -41.62
C SER A 459 -16.93 20.52 -41.14
N GLU A 460 -18.17 20.75 -41.61
CA GLU A 460 -19.28 19.84 -41.38
C GLU A 460 -18.96 18.40 -41.82
N TYR A 461 -18.21 18.24 -42.92
CA TYR A 461 -17.74 16.94 -43.38
C TYR A 461 -16.77 16.29 -42.38
N ASP A 462 -15.82 17.07 -41.83
CA ASP A 462 -14.88 16.57 -40.84
C ASP A 462 -15.63 16.12 -39.58
N MET A 463 -16.67 16.84 -39.16
CA MET A 463 -17.51 16.45 -38.02
C MET A 463 -18.30 15.15 -38.28
N VAL A 464 -18.89 14.99 -39.47
CA VAL A 464 -19.59 13.74 -39.83
C VAL A 464 -18.62 12.56 -39.84
N TRP A 465 -17.43 12.77 -40.40
CA TRP A 465 -16.39 11.75 -40.42
C TRP A 465 -15.93 11.40 -39.00
N LEU A 466 -15.66 12.41 -38.14
CA LEU A 466 -15.27 12.20 -36.75
C LEU A 466 -16.36 11.50 -35.93
N SER A 467 -17.63 11.79 -36.18
CA SER A 467 -18.75 11.07 -35.56
C SER A 467 -18.72 9.60 -35.94
N ALA A 468 -18.60 9.30 -37.24
CA ALA A 468 -18.56 7.92 -37.71
C ALA A 468 -17.35 7.14 -37.15
N VAL A 469 -16.18 7.78 -37.09
CA VAL A 469 -14.96 7.19 -36.51
C VAL A 469 -15.08 7.02 -35.00
N THR A 470 -15.71 7.98 -34.31
CA THR A 470 -15.98 7.89 -32.87
C THR A 470 -16.87 6.69 -32.57
N ASP A 471 -17.99 6.55 -33.29
CA ASP A 471 -18.91 5.42 -33.15
C ASP A 471 -18.21 4.08 -33.47
N GLU A 472 -17.34 4.07 -34.49
CA GLU A 472 -16.60 2.88 -34.91
C GLU A 472 -15.54 2.44 -33.90
N LEU A 473 -14.76 3.38 -33.35
CA LEU A 473 -13.60 3.07 -32.51
C LEU A 473 -13.94 2.99 -31.02
N MET A 474 -14.85 3.83 -30.53
CA MET A 474 -15.09 4.07 -29.10
C MET A 474 -16.47 3.58 -28.64
N GLY A 475 -17.33 3.13 -29.57
CA GLY A 475 -18.63 2.54 -29.25
C GLY A 475 -19.53 3.51 -28.48
N THR A 476 -19.95 3.12 -27.27
CA THR A 476 -20.86 3.93 -26.42
C THR A 476 -20.14 4.83 -25.42
N GLU A 477 -18.81 4.89 -25.45
CA GLU A 477 -18.06 5.73 -24.52
C GLU A 477 -18.19 7.22 -24.87
N GLU A 478 -18.19 8.08 -23.86
CA GLU A 478 -18.16 9.52 -24.06
C GLU A 478 -16.80 9.94 -24.64
N VAL A 479 -16.78 10.69 -25.74
CA VAL A 479 -15.54 11.04 -26.43
C VAL A 479 -15.34 12.55 -26.51
N LEU A 480 -14.18 12.99 -26.02
CA LEU A 480 -13.74 14.38 -26.12
C LEU A 480 -12.97 14.61 -27.42
N TRP A 481 -13.47 15.48 -28.27
CA TRP A 481 -12.76 15.86 -29.50
C TRP A 481 -11.80 17.01 -29.23
N ILE A 482 -10.54 16.84 -29.63
CA ILE A 482 -9.50 17.86 -29.50
C ILE A 482 -8.93 18.14 -30.88
N ALA A 483 -9.16 19.35 -31.40
CA ALA A 483 -8.54 19.79 -32.64
C ALA A 483 -7.16 20.37 -32.35
N THR A 484 -6.12 19.87 -33.03
CA THR A 484 -4.75 20.37 -32.83
C THR A 484 -4.46 21.55 -33.75
N LYS A 485 -3.97 22.64 -33.16
CA LYS A 485 -3.40 23.78 -33.87
C LYS A 485 -1.87 23.71 -33.75
N CYS A 486 -1.18 23.63 -34.88
CA CYS A 486 0.28 23.73 -34.86
C CYS A 486 0.63 25.21 -34.65
N VAL A 487 1.12 25.56 -33.47
CA VAL A 487 1.58 26.92 -33.20
C VAL A 487 3.02 27.00 -33.68
N SER A 488 3.24 27.56 -34.87
CA SER A 488 4.58 27.94 -35.27
C SER A 488 5.07 29.02 -34.30
N THR A 489 6.06 28.69 -33.46
CA THR A 489 6.71 29.66 -32.57
C THR A 489 7.57 30.60 -33.41
N VAL A 490 6.91 31.51 -34.12
CA VAL A 490 7.53 32.59 -34.86
C VAL A 490 7.89 33.67 -33.85
N GLY A 491 9.15 33.72 -33.42
CA GLY A 491 9.70 34.93 -32.78
C GLY A 491 10.46 34.77 -31.48
N VAL A 492 11.40 33.82 -31.38
CA VAL A 492 12.64 34.05 -30.60
C VAL A 492 13.78 33.45 -31.43
N GLY A 493 14.81 34.26 -31.65
CA GLY A 493 15.75 34.11 -32.76
C GLY A 493 16.54 32.81 -32.82
N SER A 494 16.82 32.44 -34.08
CA SER A 494 17.94 31.66 -34.59
C SER A 494 18.18 30.26 -34.00
N GLU A 495 18.01 29.29 -34.91
CA GLU A 495 18.33 27.86 -34.82
C GLU A 495 17.28 26.94 -34.17
N MET A 496 16.71 26.10 -35.05
CA MET A 496 16.12 24.80 -34.81
C MET A 496 14.73 24.72 -34.15
N ASN A 497 13.71 24.47 -34.98
CA ASN A 497 12.45 23.81 -34.61
C ASN A 497 11.74 23.18 -35.86
N LEU A 498 12.50 22.55 -36.74
CA LEU A 498 11.99 21.40 -37.52
C LEU A 498 12.42 20.15 -36.73
N ILE A 499 11.65 19.06 -36.79
CA ILE A 499 12.15 17.75 -36.37
C ILE A 499 13.32 17.39 -37.30
N ARG A 500 14.53 17.80 -36.91
CA ARG A 500 15.77 17.18 -37.32
C ARG A 500 16.40 16.67 -36.05
N GLU A 501 17.02 15.50 -36.16
CA GLU A 501 17.96 15.01 -35.18
C GLU A 501 19.03 16.09 -34.97
N ILE A 502 19.00 16.78 -33.83
CA ILE A 502 20.03 17.75 -33.46
C ILE A 502 20.92 17.02 -32.49
N ASN A 503 22.05 16.50 -32.96
CA ASN A 503 23.03 15.81 -32.13
C ASN A 503 22.45 14.63 -31.32
N GLY A 504 21.55 13.84 -31.89
CA GLY A 504 20.96 12.66 -31.23
C GLY A 504 19.98 12.96 -30.09
N SER A 505 19.47 14.20 -29.98
CA SER A 505 18.47 14.58 -28.96
C SER A 505 17.17 15.06 -29.61
N ASN A 506 16.06 14.36 -29.31
CA ASN A 506 14.72 14.70 -29.80
C ASN A 506 14.17 15.93 -29.07
N VAL A 507 14.07 17.08 -29.76
CA VAL A 507 13.42 18.27 -29.22
C VAL A 507 11.89 18.10 -29.28
N LEU A 508 11.24 18.01 -28.12
CA LEU A 508 9.79 17.90 -27.98
C LEU A 508 9.09 19.18 -28.49
N LEU A 509 8.39 19.08 -29.63
CA LEU A 509 7.50 20.11 -30.16
C LEU A 509 6.15 20.06 -29.45
N TRP A 510 5.77 21.16 -28.83
CA TRP A 510 4.49 21.30 -28.13
C TRP A 510 3.42 21.72 -29.12
N ARG A 511 2.24 21.09 -29.06
CA ARG A 511 1.08 21.52 -29.83
C ARG A 511 0.00 22.05 -28.89
N GLU A 512 -0.71 23.08 -29.33
CA GLU A 512 -1.88 23.58 -28.63
C GLU A 512 -3.11 22.91 -29.23
N GLY A 513 -3.93 22.28 -28.39
CA GLY A 513 -5.21 21.70 -28.76
C GLY A 513 -6.35 22.53 -28.22
N HIS A 514 -7.48 22.51 -28.92
CA HIS A 514 -8.72 23.13 -28.46
C HIS A 514 -9.76 22.05 -28.21
N ILE A 515 -10.32 22.02 -27.00
CA ILE A 515 -11.42 21.11 -26.66
C ILE A 515 -12.71 21.58 -27.32
N MET A 516 -13.44 20.67 -27.95
CA MET A 516 -14.76 20.91 -28.50
C MET A 516 -15.82 20.29 -27.60
N THR A 517 -16.58 21.13 -26.87
CA THR A 517 -17.60 20.67 -25.90
C THR A 517 -19.03 20.70 -26.42
N ASP A 518 -19.33 21.42 -27.52
CA ASP A 518 -20.69 21.50 -28.04
C ASP A 518 -20.73 21.59 -29.57
N TYR A 519 -21.54 20.71 -30.17
CA TYR A 519 -21.81 20.62 -31.60
C TYR A 519 -22.64 21.80 -32.12
N ARG A 520 -23.28 22.58 -31.24
CA ARG A 520 -24.29 23.60 -31.62
C ARG A 520 -23.80 25.05 -31.69
N GLY A 521 -22.51 25.33 -31.55
CA GLY A 521 -21.95 26.62 -31.95
C GLY A 521 -22.07 27.77 -30.93
N GLU A 522 -22.45 27.50 -29.67
CA GLU A 522 -22.13 28.43 -28.59
C GLU A 522 -20.72 28.15 -28.12
N VAL A 523 -19.78 29.03 -28.48
CA VAL A 523 -18.37 28.95 -28.09
C VAL A 523 -18.28 29.19 -26.59
N GLY A 524 -18.40 28.11 -25.81
CA GLY A 524 -17.92 28.09 -24.42
C GLY A 524 -16.43 28.44 -24.39
N GLU A 525 -15.93 28.92 -23.24
CA GLU A 525 -14.53 29.32 -23.08
C GLU A 525 -13.58 28.26 -23.66
N GLU A 526 -12.76 28.64 -24.66
CA GLU A 526 -11.84 27.73 -25.33
C GLU A 526 -10.85 27.14 -24.33
N GLN A 527 -11.11 25.92 -23.88
CA GLN A 527 -10.20 25.22 -22.98
C GLN A 527 -9.01 24.71 -23.80
N LYS A 528 -7.88 25.38 -23.62
CA LYS A 528 -6.60 25.05 -24.26
C LYS A 528 -6.00 23.79 -23.63
N VAL A 529 -5.56 22.87 -24.47
CA VAL A 529 -4.86 21.63 -24.11
C VAL A 529 -3.45 21.70 -24.65
N THR A 530 -2.51 21.23 -23.85
CA THR A 530 -1.11 21.16 -24.16
C THR A 530 -0.76 19.72 -24.55
N ILE A 531 -0.31 19.52 -25.78
CA ILE A 531 -0.03 18.19 -26.34
C ILE A 531 1.48 17.99 -26.44
N VAL A 532 1.97 16.88 -25.87
CA VAL A 532 3.38 16.50 -25.86
C VAL A 532 3.52 15.17 -26.60
N PRO A 533 4.17 15.14 -27.77
CA PRO A 533 4.43 13.89 -28.48
C PRO A 533 5.53 13.10 -27.76
N ILE A 534 5.33 11.80 -27.61
CA ILE A 534 6.31 10.84 -27.09
C ILE A 534 6.55 9.84 -28.21
N VAL A 535 7.79 9.76 -28.67
CA VAL A 535 8.14 8.92 -29.83
C VAL A 535 8.91 7.71 -29.34
N ASP A 536 8.54 6.53 -29.79
CA ASP A 536 9.34 5.34 -29.56
C ASP A 536 10.64 5.40 -30.37
N CYS A 537 11.78 5.21 -29.70
CA CYS A 537 13.09 5.53 -30.27
C CYS A 537 13.69 4.40 -31.11
N ASP A 538 13.26 3.15 -30.90
CA ASP A 538 13.85 2.00 -31.60
C ASP A 538 12.92 0.77 -31.62
N ASN A 539 12.75 0.16 -32.80
CA ASN A 539 11.90 -1.01 -33.04
C ASN A 539 12.33 -2.27 -32.26
N ASN A 540 13.57 -2.28 -31.77
CA ASN A 540 14.14 -3.43 -31.05
C ASN A 540 14.24 -3.22 -29.54
N SER A 541 13.92 -2.02 -29.04
CA SER A 541 14.05 -1.74 -27.61
C SER A 541 12.99 -2.52 -26.82
N GLN A 542 13.42 -3.51 -26.03
CA GLN A 542 12.54 -4.30 -25.19
C GLN A 542 12.83 -4.05 -23.71
N GLY A 543 11.78 -3.75 -22.95
CA GLY A 543 11.84 -3.66 -21.49
C GLY A 543 12.57 -2.41 -20.99
N LEU A 544 13.77 -2.58 -20.45
CA LEU A 544 14.48 -1.54 -19.69
C LEU A 544 14.92 -0.37 -20.58
N GLU A 545 15.39 -0.66 -21.80
CA GLU A 545 15.84 0.36 -22.77
C GLU A 545 14.69 1.31 -23.15
N LEU A 546 13.49 0.76 -23.34
CA LEU A 546 12.28 1.54 -23.61
C LEU A 546 11.93 2.43 -22.41
N ALA A 547 11.98 1.89 -21.19
CA ALA A 547 11.70 2.66 -19.98
C ALA A 547 12.70 3.83 -19.79
N ASP A 548 13.98 3.62 -20.07
CA ASP A 548 15.02 4.65 -19.97
C ASP A 548 14.87 5.73 -21.06
N ALA A 549 14.53 5.33 -22.29
CA ALA A 549 14.24 6.24 -23.39
C ALA A 549 13.02 7.12 -23.10
N LEU A 550 11.93 6.53 -22.61
CA LEU A 550 10.73 7.24 -22.17
C LEU A 550 11.05 8.19 -21.01
N SER A 551 11.81 7.71 -20.01
CA SER A 551 12.20 8.52 -18.85
C SER A 551 13.01 9.75 -19.27
N THR A 552 13.89 9.61 -20.26
CA THR A 552 14.68 10.71 -20.80
C THR A 552 13.80 11.76 -21.46
N GLN A 553 12.86 11.35 -22.33
CA GLN A 553 11.90 12.27 -22.96
C GLN A 553 11.02 12.96 -21.92
N LEU A 554 10.48 12.21 -20.97
CA LEU A 554 9.58 12.73 -19.94
C LEU A 554 10.31 13.62 -18.91
N SER A 555 11.59 13.42 -18.66
CA SER A 555 12.37 14.30 -17.77
C SER A 555 12.49 15.73 -18.32
N VAL A 556 12.57 15.90 -19.64
CA VAL A 556 12.50 17.21 -20.28
C VAL A 556 11.14 17.88 -20.03
N LEU A 557 10.07 17.09 -20.05
CA LEU A 557 8.72 17.54 -19.71
C LEU A 557 8.64 18.00 -18.25
N ARG A 558 9.22 17.25 -17.31
CA ARG A 558 9.28 17.63 -15.88
C ARG A 558 9.89 19.01 -15.68
N ALA A 559 11.05 19.25 -16.28
CA ALA A 559 11.77 20.52 -16.14
C ALA A 559 10.95 21.72 -16.65
N LYS A 560 10.12 21.52 -17.68
CA LYS A 560 9.24 22.55 -18.25
C LYS A 560 7.96 22.77 -17.44
N LEU A 561 7.51 21.76 -16.71
CA LEU A 561 6.35 21.86 -15.83
C LEU A 561 6.72 22.44 -14.46
N ALA A 562 7.99 22.35 -14.06
CA ALA A 562 8.50 22.92 -12.81
C ALA A 562 8.24 24.45 -12.78
N GLY A 563 7.25 24.87 -11.98
CA GLY A 563 6.85 26.29 -11.83
C GLY A 563 5.44 26.62 -12.30
N LYS A 564 4.75 25.70 -13.00
CA LYS A 564 3.31 25.81 -13.24
C LYS A 564 2.57 25.12 -12.08
N GLY A 565 1.66 25.82 -11.41
CA GLY A 565 0.94 25.28 -10.24
C GLY A 565 0.10 24.04 -10.57
N ASP A 566 -0.32 23.31 -9.54
CA ASP A 566 -0.99 21.99 -9.60
C ASP A 566 -2.31 21.91 -10.40
N THR A 567 -2.80 23.02 -10.98
CA THR A 567 -4.13 23.13 -11.58
C THR A 567 -4.22 22.83 -13.08
N GLN A 568 -3.14 22.37 -13.74
CA GLN A 568 -3.10 22.21 -15.20
C GLN A 568 -3.01 20.77 -15.73
N TRP A 569 -3.08 19.75 -14.87
CA TRP A 569 -2.91 18.35 -15.33
C TRP A 569 -4.00 17.87 -16.29
N SER A 570 -5.25 18.32 -16.10
CA SER A 570 -6.36 17.99 -16.99
C SER A 570 -6.22 18.60 -18.39
N GLN A 571 -5.36 19.60 -18.54
CA GLN A 571 -5.03 20.24 -19.81
C GLN A 571 -3.77 19.64 -20.45
N LEU A 572 -3.11 18.66 -19.83
CA LEU A 572 -1.92 18.02 -20.39
C LEU A 572 -2.29 16.69 -21.06
N LEU A 573 -1.92 16.57 -22.32
CA LEU A 573 -2.13 15.38 -23.13
C LEU A 573 -0.78 14.88 -23.66
N LEU A 574 -0.50 13.60 -23.43
CA LEU A 574 0.67 12.89 -23.93
C LEU A 574 0.25 12.07 -25.14
N GLU A 575 0.79 12.37 -26.32
CA GLU A 575 0.54 11.64 -27.56
C GLU A 575 1.66 10.64 -27.79
N TYR A 576 1.42 9.37 -27.50
CA TYR A 576 2.38 8.31 -27.78
C TYR A 576 2.35 7.94 -29.28
N ARG A 577 3.53 7.85 -29.90
CA ARG A 577 3.72 7.44 -31.29
C ARG A 577 4.57 6.17 -31.32
N PRO A 578 3.96 5.00 -31.60
CA PRO A 578 4.70 3.76 -31.80
C PRO A 578 5.72 3.89 -32.92
N ALA A 579 6.83 3.16 -32.84
CA ALA A 579 7.88 3.21 -33.85
C ALA A 579 7.40 2.63 -35.21
N ASP A 580 7.89 3.21 -36.30
CA ASP A 580 7.54 2.82 -37.66
C ASP A 580 8.09 1.40 -37.97
N GLY A 581 7.21 0.44 -38.27
CA GLY A 581 7.60 -0.89 -38.74
C GLY A 581 7.36 -2.06 -37.78
N VAL A 582 6.66 -1.85 -36.66
CA VAL A 582 6.18 -2.96 -35.82
C VAL A 582 5.14 -3.78 -36.60
N ASN A 583 5.45 -5.04 -36.91
CA ASN A 583 4.51 -5.95 -37.58
C ASN A 583 3.16 -6.02 -36.81
N PHE A 584 2.07 -5.71 -37.51
CA PHE A 584 0.83 -5.17 -36.93
C PHE A 584 -0.09 -6.12 -36.14
N SER A 585 0.20 -7.41 -35.96
CA SER A 585 -0.87 -8.33 -35.54
C SER A 585 -0.88 -8.75 -34.06
N ARG A 586 0.24 -8.72 -33.32
CA ARG A 586 0.23 -9.08 -31.89
C ARG A 586 1.21 -8.28 -31.01
N SER A 587 2.39 -7.96 -31.54
CA SER A 587 3.38 -7.15 -30.81
C SER A 587 2.91 -5.71 -30.58
N LEU A 588 2.07 -5.15 -31.47
CA LEU A 588 1.66 -3.75 -31.35
C LEU A 588 0.78 -3.51 -30.10
N PHE A 589 -0.18 -4.39 -29.81
CA PHE A 589 -1.04 -4.25 -28.63
C PHE A 589 -0.25 -4.29 -27.34
N GLU A 590 0.61 -5.30 -27.20
CA GLU A 590 1.46 -5.48 -26.03
C GLU A 590 2.43 -4.30 -25.86
N THR A 591 2.96 -3.78 -26.98
CA THR A 591 3.85 -2.61 -26.96
C THR A 591 3.11 -1.35 -26.54
N VAL A 592 1.94 -1.06 -27.14
CA VAL A 592 1.15 0.13 -26.81
C VAL A 592 0.69 0.08 -25.36
N GLU A 593 0.13 -1.05 -24.91
CA GLU A 593 -0.33 -1.22 -23.53
C GLU A 593 0.83 -1.02 -22.56
N ARG A 594 1.96 -1.70 -22.79
CA ARG A 594 3.13 -1.61 -21.93
C ARG A 594 3.71 -0.20 -21.90
N THR A 595 3.87 0.45 -23.05
CA THR A 595 4.38 1.82 -23.11
C THR A 595 3.47 2.80 -22.40
N HIS A 596 2.15 2.70 -22.56
CA HIS A 596 1.20 3.54 -21.84
C HIS A 596 1.29 3.33 -20.32
N VAL A 597 1.45 2.08 -19.86
CA VAL A 597 1.70 1.77 -18.44
C VAL A 597 3.00 2.43 -17.97
N LEU A 598 4.09 2.34 -18.74
CA LEU A 598 5.39 2.93 -18.40
C LEU A 598 5.31 4.47 -18.34
N ILE A 599 4.64 5.11 -19.29
CA ILE A 599 4.42 6.57 -19.28
C ILE A 599 3.64 6.95 -18.03
N ARG A 600 2.52 6.27 -17.72
CA ARG A 600 1.69 6.60 -16.55
C ARG A 600 2.41 6.33 -15.24
N ARG A 601 3.19 5.25 -15.16
CA ARG A 601 4.09 4.96 -14.03
C ARG A 601 5.11 6.07 -13.82
N TRP A 602 5.74 6.55 -14.90
CA TRP A 602 6.69 7.66 -14.81
C TRP A 602 6.01 8.93 -14.30
N VAL A 603 4.81 9.24 -14.80
CA VAL A 603 4.01 10.39 -14.34
C VAL A 603 3.68 10.25 -12.86
N LEU A 604 3.27 9.05 -12.41
CA LEU A 604 2.97 8.77 -11.01
C LEU A 604 4.18 8.99 -10.10
N ALA A 605 5.35 8.49 -10.50
CA ALA A 605 6.59 8.59 -9.73
C ALA A 605 7.13 10.04 -9.66
N ASN A 606 7.01 10.80 -10.75
CA ASN A 606 7.65 12.11 -10.89
C ASN A 606 6.74 13.31 -10.65
N LEU A 607 5.45 13.19 -10.98
CA LEU A 607 4.45 14.27 -10.93
C LEU A 607 3.33 13.98 -9.90
N GLY A 608 3.22 12.74 -9.42
CA GLY A 608 2.28 12.34 -8.38
C GLY A 608 0.97 11.74 -8.90
N ALA A 609 0.14 11.27 -7.97
CA ALA A 609 -1.08 10.53 -8.30
C ALA A 609 -2.16 11.35 -9.02
N GLU A 610 -2.29 12.63 -8.69
CA GLU A 610 -3.24 13.53 -9.38
C GLU A 610 -2.86 13.71 -10.84
N ALA A 611 -1.58 13.97 -11.13
CA ALA A 611 -1.09 14.05 -12.50
C ALA A 611 -1.29 12.73 -13.25
N ALA A 612 -0.97 11.59 -12.62
CA ALA A 612 -1.12 10.27 -13.25
C ALA A 612 -2.56 9.92 -13.65
N GLN A 613 -3.53 10.45 -12.90
CA GLN A 613 -4.94 10.31 -13.21
C GLN A 613 -5.44 11.33 -14.25
N GLU A 614 -5.03 12.59 -14.12
CA GLU A 614 -5.62 13.68 -14.90
C GLU A 614 -4.97 13.87 -16.27
N VAL A 615 -3.70 13.48 -16.43
CA VAL A 615 -3.01 13.50 -17.73
C VAL A 615 -3.62 12.46 -18.66
N ARG A 616 -4.00 12.89 -19.86
CA ARG A 616 -4.52 12.00 -20.91
C ARG A 616 -3.37 11.43 -21.73
N ILE A 617 -3.29 10.11 -21.88
CA ILE A 617 -2.29 9.43 -22.70
C ILE A 617 -3.01 8.80 -23.90
N VAL A 618 -2.83 9.37 -25.08
CA VAL A 618 -3.47 8.90 -26.32
C VAL A 618 -2.46 8.22 -27.23
N CYS A 619 -2.91 7.24 -28.00
CA CYS A 619 -2.05 6.54 -28.98
C CYS A 619 -2.28 7.10 -30.38
N PHE A 620 -1.23 7.54 -31.04
CA PHE A 620 -1.26 7.95 -32.44
C PHE A 620 -1.31 6.72 -33.34
N LEU A 621 -2.30 6.68 -34.22
CA LEU A 621 -2.54 5.56 -35.13
C LEU A 621 -2.54 6.05 -36.58
N GLU A 622 -1.70 5.43 -37.40
CA GLU A 622 -1.63 5.77 -38.81
C GLU A 622 -2.83 5.25 -39.61
N GLU A 623 -3.08 5.86 -40.76
CA GLU A 623 -4.19 5.48 -41.64
C GLU A 623 -4.03 4.07 -42.23
N GLN A 624 -2.83 3.51 -42.26
CA GLN A 624 -2.58 2.15 -42.73
C GLN A 624 -2.96 1.08 -41.70
N VAL A 625 -3.15 1.44 -40.42
CA VAL A 625 -3.56 0.48 -39.38
C VAL A 625 -5.00 0.07 -39.62
N GLU A 626 -5.27 -1.24 -39.65
CA GLU A 626 -6.63 -1.77 -39.84
C GLU A 626 -7.60 -1.25 -38.76
N SER A 627 -8.84 -0.95 -39.15
CA SER A 627 -9.82 -0.34 -38.23
C SER A 627 -10.08 -1.19 -36.98
N GLU A 628 -10.16 -2.51 -37.13
CA GLU A 628 -10.35 -3.42 -35.99
C GLU A 628 -9.15 -3.37 -35.02
N THR A 629 -7.93 -3.24 -35.55
CA THR A 629 -6.73 -3.03 -34.73
C THR A 629 -6.79 -1.69 -33.98
N ARG A 630 -7.25 -0.61 -34.64
CA ARG A 630 -7.43 0.70 -33.98
C ARG A 630 -8.46 0.64 -32.87
N ARG A 631 -9.60 -0.02 -33.12
CA ARG A 631 -10.65 -0.24 -32.12
C ARG A 631 -10.11 -1.01 -30.93
N GLN A 632 -9.36 -2.08 -31.17
CA GLN A 632 -8.75 -2.86 -30.09
C GLN A 632 -7.75 -2.04 -29.27
N ILE A 633 -6.92 -1.21 -29.91
CA ILE A 633 -6.00 -0.29 -29.22
C ILE A 633 -6.78 0.75 -28.41
N ALA A 634 -7.82 1.36 -29.00
CA ALA A 634 -8.67 2.34 -28.33
C ALA A 634 -9.35 1.77 -27.07
N ASN A 635 -9.67 0.47 -27.09
CA ASN A 635 -10.28 -0.25 -25.97
C ASN A 635 -9.29 -0.77 -24.92
N LEU A 636 -7.98 -0.54 -25.08
CA LEU A 636 -7.01 -0.90 -24.05
C LEU A 636 -7.22 -0.05 -22.78
N PRO A 637 -7.04 -0.61 -21.57
CA PRO A 637 -7.36 0.06 -20.31
C PRO A 637 -6.47 1.27 -19.99
N HIS A 638 -5.27 1.35 -20.59
CA HIS A 638 -4.33 2.45 -20.38
C HIS A 638 -4.31 3.48 -21.51
N VAL A 639 -5.09 3.24 -22.56
CA VAL A 639 -5.21 4.14 -23.69
C VAL A 639 -6.39 5.04 -23.41
N ASP A 640 -6.14 6.31 -23.13
CA ASP A 640 -7.21 7.28 -22.82
C ASP A 640 -7.89 7.79 -24.09
N GLY A 641 -7.42 7.37 -25.26
CA GLY A 641 -7.86 7.91 -26.53
C GLY A 641 -6.92 7.58 -27.68
N VAL A 642 -7.31 7.98 -28.88
CA VAL A 642 -6.49 7.82 -30.08
C VAL A 642 -6.26 9.16 -30.75
N SER A 643 -5.12 9.30 -31.39
CA SER A 643 -4.79 10.43 -32.25
C SER A 643 -4.81 10.00 -33.70
N LEU A 644 -5.58 10.69 -34.52
CA LEU A 644 -5.75 10.41 -35.94
C LEU A 644 -5.41 11.63 -36.78
N ARG A 645 -4.85 11.38 -37.95
CA ARG A 645 -4.74 12.41 -38.99
C ARG A 645 -6.06 12.52 -39.72
N LEU A 646 -6.53 13.76 -39.90
CA LEU A 646 -7.65 14.01 -40.80
C LEU A 646 -7.24 13.61 -42.22
N PRO A 647 -8.12 12.93 -42.97
CA PRO A 647 -7.83 12.56 -44.35
C PRO A 647 -7.51 13.84 -45.14
N GLU A 648 -6.50 13.77 -46.00
CA GLU A 648 -6.24 14.86 -46.92
C GLU A 648 -7.52 15.14 -47.70
N ARG A 649 -8.04 16.37 -47.59
CA ARG A 649 -9.14 16.81 -48.43
C ARG A 649 -8.65 16.66 -49.85
N ARG A 650 -9.06 15.58 -50.52
CA ARG A 650 -8.98 15.49 -51.98
C ARG A 650 -9.81 16.68 -52.43
N THR A 651 -9.14 17.76 -52.79
CA THR A 651 -9.74 18.84 -53.54
C THR A 651 -10.27 18.16 -54.79
N ILE A 652 -11.57 17.82 -54.76
CA ILE A 652 -12.29 17.40 -55.94
C ILE A 652 -12.33 18.69 -56.77
N SER A 653 -11.24 18.98 -57.47
CA SER A 653 -11.23 19.95 -58.54
C SER A 653 -12.24 19.41 -59.53
N ARG A 654 -13.48 19.93 -59.47
CA ARG A 654 -14.53 19.64 -60.44
C ARG A 654 -13.90 19.90 -61.82
N PRO A 655 -13.59 18.87 -62.61
CA PRO A 655 -13.05 19.09 -63.94
C PRO A 655 -14.24 19.51 -64.80
N GLY A 656 -14.23 20.74 -65.30
CA GLY A 656 -15.16 21.18 -66.33
C GLY A 656 -16.43 21.86 -65.83
N LEU A 657 -16.27 23.11 -65.40
CA LEU A 657 -17.21 24.18 -65.76
C LEU A 657 -16.35 25.34 -66.28
N SER A 658 -15.73 25.13 -67.45
CA SER A 658 -15.28 26.23 -68.29
C SER A 658 -16.52 26.94 -68.83
N ALA A 659 -16.54 28.26 -68.64
CA ALA A 659 -17.61 29.19 -68.99
C ALA A 659 -18.07 29.12 -70.46
#